data_AF-A0A974DAP8-F1
#
_entry.id   AF-A0A974DAP8-F1
#
_cell.length_a   1.000
_cell.length_b   1.000
_cell.length_c   1.000
_cell.angle_alpha   90.00
_cell.angle_beta   90.00
_cell.angle_gamma   90.00
#
_symmetry.space_group_name_H-M   'P 1'
#
loop_
_entity.id
_entity.type
_entity.pdbx_description
1 polymer ?
#
loop_
_entity_poly.entity_id
_entity_poly.type
_entity_poly.pdbx_seq_one_letter_code
_entity_poly.pdbx_strand_id
1 'polypeptide(L)'
;QLDNGQRIGFGNESLLLRGCTVRNTEEAIGIVVYAGHETKAMLNNSGTRYKRSKIERQMNTNVFFCVGILFIMCLIGALGHGIWSSKFVIHPLFDVPEANGSYLSPGLAGFYMFLTMIILLQILIPISLYVSIELVKLGQIYLIHNDLDLYDEEIDLSVQCRALNITEDLGQIQYIFSDKTGTLTENKMVFRRCTIVGYEFSHQENAKRLEMYNEEESDDEDITKPRNFLFDLDAGNQSTVRHKGTKALRRCQSARPNIQGHFRKKSEGRFDISQVAFSSPIEKDVTPDHMLLAKVREASVKFASVSPCVSQSNNKAATSPYIDFFLALAICNTVVVSTATEPRQRVTMPTLLKPSESSLEKFQNFFQKLLSFSQSSSTSPSSSDPGTPTSSKNNKVSPVPSADKDNISSSSSGEAECQSSWKEDSSVSKSSADNCLEEMIATVSSFHIEDDFCYEAESPDEAALVHAARAYSFTLMSRTPDQVTVRLPQGTLLTFELLYTLGFDSVRKRMSVVVRHPITREIIVYTKGADSVIMDLLDNPAKAQNISDEKKLIKIQSRTQRHLDWYARDGLRTLCMAKKVLSEDEFERWSNFREEAEAAIENREELLMETAQHLETNLSLLGATGIEDRLQEGVPDTIASLREAGINIWVLTGDKQETAINVAHSCQLLDQSDTVFTINTESKETCESILDCTLEDVKKFFPEKKKRGIFKLNKASVSNETEAACPQVGLVIDGRTLNVIFQGGLETKFLELAKHCRSVLCCRATPLQKSMVVKLVRDQLKVMTLSIGDGANDVSMIQAADIGMGISGQEGMQAVMSSDFAISRFKHLKKLLLVHGHWCYSRLANMVIYFFYKNVAYVNLLFWYQFFCGFSGTTMIDYWQMIFFNLFFTSVPPLVFGILDKDVSAETLMSLPHLYKSGQRCESYKMSTFWIAMLDAFYQSLVCFFVPYFTYRGTGMDVLSFGTPINTASLFTILMHLAIEIKTWTVLHWATIIISIVSYFVVSLAYNAVCVLCNEPANPYWMMEMQMSDPLFYLVCIVTPVIALLPRYFMRAARGTCIASPLIMAQKLDKLGKSERDLKIQQWKEKIRESVPKAGPDEFDFNSSINNGYVLPPTPSRLHRDACVVMKEENNGSSSKESFAAVRPYRKNPNCNGVGPAKGVTNLLKDNSEESIANHKRSISTVTV
;
A
#
# COMPACT_ATOMS: atom_id res chain seq x y z
N GLN A 1 -36.58 10.27 26.69
CA GLN A 1 -37.82 11.07 26.66
C GLN A 1 -37.50 12.43 27.27
N LEU A 2 -38.13 13.50 26.80
CA LEU A 2 -38.20 14.79 27.51
C LEU A 2 -39.45 14.78 28.40
N ASP A 3 -39.50 15.64 29.42
CA ASP A 3 -40.51 15.57 30.50
C ASP A 3 -41.96 15.72 30.01
N ASN A 4 -42.19 16.35 28.86
CA ASN A 4 -43.50 16.47 28.21
C ASN A 4 -43.96 15.19 27.45
N GLY A 5 -43.23 14.07 27.56
CA GLY A 5 -43.59 12.80 26.92
C GLY A 5 -43.39 12.74 25.39
N GLN A 6 -42.97 13.85 24.78
CA GLN A 6 -42.70 13.97 23.34
C GLN A 6 -41.62 12.98 22.89
N ARG A 7 -41.84 12.33 21.74
CA ARG A 7 -40.86 11.45 21.07
C ARG A 7 -40.23 12.22 19.91
N ILE A 8 -38.91 12.28 19.89
CA ILE A 8 -38.11 12.84 18.80
C ILE A 8 -37.40 11.67 18.12
N GLY A 9 -37.45 11.60 16.79
CA GLY A 9 -36.69 10.60 16.02
C GLY A 9 -35.25 11.05 15.83
N PHE A 10 -34.29 10.16 16.05
CA PHE A 10 -32.87 10.44 15.83
C PHE A 10 -32.45 10.11 14.38
N GLY A 11 -31.83 11.07 13.70
CA GLY A 11 -31.29 10.91 12.35
C GLY A 11 -29.85 10.37 12.35
N ASN A 12 -29.26 10.20 11.16
CA ASN A 12 -27.82 9.88 11.06
C ASN A 12 -26.94 11.01 11.63
N GLU A 13 -27.37 12.26 11.54
CA GLU A 13 -26.65 13.43 12.08
C GLU A 13 -26.55 13.40 13.62
N SER A 14 -27.51 12.76 14.29
CA SER A 14 -27.50 12.57 15.75
C SER A 14 -26.62 11.39 16.21
N LEU A 15 -25.94 10.68 15.29
CA LEU A 15 -25.28 9.41 15.56
C LEU A 15 -23.78 9.45 15.22
N LEU A 16 -22.95 9.72 16.23
CA LEU A 16 -21.49 9.58 16.12
C LEU A 16 -21.10 8.12 15.90
N LEU A 17 -20.39 7.83 14.81
CA LEU A 17 -20.00 6.46 14.44
C LEU A 17 -18.63 6.08 15.04
N ARG A 18 -18.51 4.81 15.45
CA ARG A 18 -17.25 4.23 15.96
C ARG A 18 -16.14 4.30 14.88
N GLY A 19 -15.22 5.23 15.06
CA GLY A 19 -14.09 5.47 14.14
C GLY A 19 -13.97 6.91 13.68
N CYS A 20 -15.05 7.69 13.75
CA CYS A 20 -14.97 9.14 13.57
C CYS A 20 -14.07 9.75 14.66
N THR A 21 -13.06 10.52 14.26
CA THR A 21 -12.39 11.44 15.18
C THR A 21 -13.25 12.69 15.33
N VAL A 22 -13.68 13.01 16.55
CA VAL A 22 -14.27 14.33 16.84
C VAL A 22 -13.18 15.39 16.62
N ARG A 23 -13.54 16.51 15.98
CA ARG A 23 -12.66 17.64 15.63
C ARG A 23 -13.44 18.95 15.83
N ASN A 24 -12.73 20.07 15.89
CA ASN A 24 -13.26 21.44 15.96
C ASN A 24 -14.27 21.70 17.10
N THR A 25 -14.24 20.85 18.14
CA THR A 25 -15.07 20.89 19.35
C THR A 25 -14.24 20.34 20.52
N GLU A 26 -14.41 20.90 21.72
CA GLU A 26 -13.58 20.55 22.89
C GLU A 26 -14.04 19.26 23.56
N GLU A 27 -15.33 19.16 23.86
CA GLU A 27 -15.98 17.96 24.41
C GLU A 27 -17.31 17.67 23.70
N ALA A 28 -17.68 16.40 23.63
CA ALA A 28 -18.95 15.95 23.05
C ALA A 28 -19.62 14.92 23.98
N ILE A 29 -20.74 15.29 24.59
CA ILE A 29 -21.51 14.44 25.51
C ILE A 29 -22.59 13.70 24.71
N GLY A 30 -22.66 12.38 24.86
CA GLY A 30 -23.64 11.55 24.15
C GLY A 30 -23.90 10.21 24.84
N ILE A 31 -24.97 9.52 24.41
CA ILE A 31 -25.36 8.21 24.93
C ILE A 31 -24.89 7.12 23.95
N VAL A 32 -24.26 6.06 24.46
CA VAL A 32 -23.82 4.92 23.64
C VAL A 32 -25.04 4.07 23.25
N VAL A 33 -25.51 4.23 21.99
CA VAL A 33 -26.64 3.47 21.45
C VAL A 33 -26.23 2.06 20.98
N TYR A 34 -25.05 1.93 20.37
CA TYR A 34 -24.53 0.66 19.83
C TYR A 34 -23.14 0.35 20.38
N ALA A 35 -22.92 -0.87 20.84
CA ALA A 35 -21.66 -1.29 21.44
C ALA A 35 -21.00 -2.44 20.67
N GLY A 36 -19.67 -2.58 20.82
CA GLY A 36 -18.93 -3.72 20.28
C GLY A 36 -19.18 -3.98 18.79
N HIS A 37 -19.73 -5.15 18.48
CA HIS A 37 -19.98 -5.64 17.11
C HIS A 37 -21.21 -5.01 16.42
N GLU A 38 -22.12 -4.37 17.16
CA GLU A 38 -23.32 -3.73 16.59
C GLU A 38 -23.01 -2.43 15.84
N THR A 39 -21.84 -1.85 16.11
CA THR A 39 -21.38 -0.61 15.48
C THR A 39 -21.13 -0.80 13.97
N LYS A 40 -21.57 0.14 13.12
CA LYS A 40 -21.49 0.05 11.64
C LYS A 40 -20.07 -0.34 11.13
N ALA A 41 -19.02 0.19 11.76
CA ALA A 41 -17.63 -0.16 11.44
C ALA A 41 -17.27 -1.64 11.71
N MET A 42 -17.84 -2.24 12.76
CA MET A 42 -17.66 -3.67 13.04
C MET A 42 -18.58 -4.58 12.22
N LEU A 43 -19.75 -4.12 11.79
CA LEU A 43 -20.60 -4.87 10.85
C LEU A 43 -19.98 -5.00 9.46
N ASN A 44 -19.21 -3.99 9.03
CA ASN A 44 -18.41 -4.04 7.79
C ASN A 44 -17.10 -4.86 7.95
N ASN A 45 -16.70 -5.17 9.18
CA ASN A 45 -15.52 -5.96 9.50
C ASN A 45 -15.93 -7.44 9.59
N SER A 46 -15.60 -8.23 8.57
CA SER A 46 -15.95 -9.66 8.48
C SER A 46 -15.24 -10.58 9.48
N GLY A 47 -14.48 -10.01 10.43
CA GLY A 47 -13.57 -10.72 11.32
C GLY A 47 -12.24 -11.04 10.65
N THR A 48 -11.17 -11.12 11.46
CA THR A 48 -9.84 -11.52 10.99
C THR A 48 -9.82 -13.01 10.68
N ARG A 49 -10.00 -13.35 9.40
CA ARG A 49 -9.81 -14.72 8.88
C ARG A 49 -8.42 -15.24 9.26
N TYR A 50 -8.34 -16.46 9.81
CA TYR A 50 -7.05 -17.14 9.94
C TYR A 50 -6.43 -17.39 8.56
N LYS A 51 -5.37 -16.64 8.25
CA LYS A 51 -4.59 -16.76 7.03
C LYS A 51 -3.56 -17.88 7.19
N ARG A 52 -3.29 -18.62 6.12
CA ARG A 52 -2.44 -19.83 6.12
C ARG A 52 -1.59 -19.86 4.85
N SER A 53 -0.26 -19.87 4.97
CA SER A 53 0.65 -19.68 3.85
C SER A 53 0.45 -20.70 2.71
N LYS A 54 0.76 -20.26 1.48
CA LYS A 54 0.87 -21.12 0.30
C LYS A 54 1.94 -22.21 0.43
N ILE A 55 3.10 -21.93 1.05
CA ILE A 55 4.13 -22.96 1.32
C ILE A 55 3.59 -23.99 2.30
N GLU A 56 2.96 -23.56 3.39
CA GLU A 56 2.47 -24.45 4.44
C GLU A 56 1.41 -25.44 3.92
N ARG A 57 0.52 -24.99 3.02
CA ARG A 57 -0.45 -25.86 2.33
C ARG A 57 0.25 -26.92 1.47
N GLN A 58 1.29 -26.54 0.71
CA GLN A 58 2.06 -27.46 -0.12
C GLN A 58 2.94 -28.41 0.71
N MET A 59 3.44 -27.96 1.86
CA MET A 59 4.14 -28.81 2.82
C MET A 59 3.23 -29.91 3.38
N ASN A 60 1.97 -29.60 3.73
CA ASN A 60 1.01 -30.63 4.13
C ASN A 60 0.81 -31.69 3.03
N THR A 61 0.79 -31.31 1.75
CA THR A 61 0.75 -32.28 0.63
C THR A 61 2.00 -33.17 0.59
N ASN A 62 3.19 -32.60 0.85
CA ASN A 62 4.43 -33.38 0.93
C ASN A 62 4.47 -34.32 2.14
N VAL A 63 3.90 -33.93 3.28
CA VAL A 63 3.73 -34.83 4.44
C VAL A 63 2.82 -36.01 4.08
N PHE A 64 1.74 -35.80 3.34
CA PHE A 64 0.91 -36.90 2.83
C PHE A 64 1.69 -37.87 1.92
N PHE A 65 2.58 -37.37 1.04
CA PHE A 65 3.48 -38.25 0.28
C PHE A 65 4.48 -39.01 1.17
N CYS A 66 5.00 -38.39 2.23
CA CYS A 66 5.88 -39.06 3.19
C CYS A 66 5.14 -40.17 3.97
N VAL A 67 3.88 -39.94 4.37
CA VAL A 67 3.03 -40.97 5.00
C VAL A 67 2.76 -42.14 4.03
N GLY A 68 2.57 -41.86 2.74
CA GLY A 68 2.47 -42.91 1.72
C GLY A 68 3.73 -43.76 1.58
N ILE A 69 4.91 -43.12 1.62
CA ILE A 69 6.21 -43.82 1.60
C ILE A 69 6.41 -44.65 2.88
N LEU A 70 6.09 -44.09 4.05
CA LEU A 70 6.13 -44.80 5.34
C LEU A 70 5.29 -46.09 5.28
N PHE A 71 4.04 -46.00 4.81
CA PHE A 71 3.15 -47.15 4.67
C PHE A 71 3.74 -48.25 3.78
N ILE A 72 4.37 -47.88 2.65
CA ILE A 72 5.03 -48.83 1.74
C ILE A 72 6.24 -49.49 2.40
N MET A 73 7.07 -48.73 3.13
CA MET A 73 8.23 -49.27 3.85
C MET A 73 7.80 -50.25 4.96
N CYS A 74 6.76 -49.91 5.72
CA CYS A 74 6.20 -50.79 6.75
C CYS A 74 5.54 -52.05 6.15
N LEU A 75 4.89 -51.95 4.99
CA LEU A 75 4.36 -53.11 4.27
C LEU A 75 5.47 -54.05 3.78
N ILE A 76 6.59 -53.50 3.28
CA ILE A 76 7.78 -54.29 2.92
C ILE A 76 8.36 -54.98 4.15
N GLY A 77 8.44 -54.30 5.30
CA GLY A 77 8.88 -54.89 6.56
C GLY A 77 7.98 -56.03 7.05
N ALA A 78 6.67 -55.82 7.02
CA ALA A 78 5.65 -56.81 7.41
C ALA A 78 5.69 -58.08 6.54
N LEU A 79 5.73 -57.90 5.22
CA LEU A 79 5.84 -59.01 4.27
C LEU A 79 7.21 -59.71 4.38
N GLY A 80 8.28 -58.94 4.53
CA GLY A 80 9.63 -59.46 4.73
C GLY A 80 9.75 -60.33 5.98
N HIS A 81 9.19 -59.88 7.11
CA HIS A 81 9.14 -60.65 8.34
C HIS A 81 8.27 -61.91 8.21
N GLY A 82 7.06 -61.80 7.64
CA GLY A 82 6.17 -62.96 7.45
C GLY A 82 6.77 -64.03 6.52
N ILE A 83 7.50 -63.62 5.47
CA ILE A 83 8.24 -64.52 4.57
C ILE A 83 9.49 -65.11 5.25
N TRP A 84 10.12 -64.37 6.16
CA TRP A 84 11.26 -64.86 6.93
C TRP A 84 10.82 -65.91 7.95
N SER A 85 9.81 -65.60 8.76
CA SER A 85 9.17 -66.51 9.72
C SER A 85 8.69 -67.81 9.04
N SER A 86 7.98 -67.71 7.91
CA SER A 86 7.42 -68.89 7.23
C SER A 86 8.44 -69.85 6.59
N LYS A 87 9.74 -69.54 6.60
CA LYS A 87 10.81 -70.45 6.17
C LYS A 87 11.31 -71.39 7.26
N PHE A 88 11.00 -71.13 8.53
CA PHE A 88 11.44 -71.96 9.64
C PHE A 88 10.47 -73.13 9.86
N VAL A 89 10.86 -74.33 9.42
CA VAL A 89 10.09 -75.59 9.61
C VAL A 89 10.16 -76.06 11.07
N ILE A 90 11.18 -75.63 11.82
CA ILE A 90 11.33 -75.79 13.26
C ILE A 90 11.54 -74.38 13.80
N HIS A 91 10.74 -73.96 14.79
CA HIS A 91 10.90 -72.66 15.44
C HIS A 91 12.30 -72.53 16.04
N PRO A 92 13.04 -71.44 15.76
CA PRO A 92 14.41 -71.28 16.26
C PRO A 92 14.41 -71.03 17.77
N LEU A 93 15.53 -71.36 18.43
CA LEU A 93 15.65 -71.35 19.90
C LEU A 93 15.53 -69.95 20.56
N PHE A 94 15.39 -68.90 19.76
CA PHE A 94 15.16 -67.51 20.18
C PHE A 94 13.71 -67.03 19.94
N ASP A 95 12.85 -67.86 19.34
CA ASP A 95 11.43 -67.57 19.12
C ASP A 95 10.63 -68.07 20.34
N VAL A 96 10.24 -67.14 21.22
CA VAL A 96 9.63 -67.47 22.52
C VAL A 96 8.11 -67.67 22.34
N PRO A 97 7.57 -68.87 22.63
CA PRO A 97 6.13 -69.10 22.54
C PRO A 97 5.37 -68.27 23.58
N GLU A 98 4.10 -67.96 23.28
CA GLU A 98 3.21 -67.29 24.22
C GLU A 98 2.97 -68.15 25.48
N ALA A 99 2.42 -67.54 26.54
CA ALA A 99 2.12 -68.23 27.81
C ALA A 99 1.21 -69.47 27.68
N ASN A 100 0.50 -69.62 26.54
CA ASN A 100 -0.33 -70.77 26.21
C ASN A 100 0.41 -71.91 25.50
N GLY A 101 1.72 -71.76 25.23
CA GLY A 101 2.52 -72.66 24.38
C GLY A 101 2.27 -72.51 22.87
N SER A 102 1.46 -71.53 22.46
CA SER A 102 1.19 -71.20 21.06
C SER A 102 2.30 -70.35 20.46
N TYR A 103 2.70 -70.67 19.23
CA TYR A 103 3.47 -69.78 18.36
C TYR A 103 2.53 -68.89 17.55
N LEU A 104 2.90 -67.63 17.37
CA LEU A 104 2.09 -66.65 16.66
C LEU A 104 2.02 -66.98 15.16
N SER A 105 0.82 -66.93 14.56
CA SER A 105 0.71 -67.25 13.12
C SER A 105 1.50 -66.24 12.25
N PRO A 106 2.20 -66.66 11.17
CA PRO A 106 3.08 -65.76 10.41
C PRO A 106 2.39 -64.51 9.83
N GLY A 107 1.09 -64.58 9.55
CA GLY A 107 0.30 -63.41 9.13
C GLY A 107 0.03 -62.42 10.26
N LEU A 108 -0.20 -62.91 11.49
CA LEU A 108 -0.39 -62.07 12.68
C LEU A 108 0.94 -61.50 13.17
N ALA A 109 2.03 -62.27 13.09
CA ALA A 109 3.39 -61.78 13.31
C ALA A 109 3.76 -60.66 12.32
N GLY A 110 3.48 -60.86 11.02
CA GLY A 110 3.62 -59.80 10.01
C GLY A 110 2.80 -58.55 10.32
N PHE A 111 1.58 -58.69 10.87
CA PHE A 111 0.75 -57.56 11.28
C PHE A 111 1.29 -56.80 12.51
N TYR A 112 1.81 -57.50 13.53
CA TYR A 112 2.47 -56.82 14.65
C TYR A 112 3.80 -56.16 14.22
N MET A 113 4.53 -56.77 13.28
CA MET A 113 5.71 -56.13 12.70
C MET A 113 5.37 -54.94 11.80
N PHE A 114 4.21 -54.91 11.13
CA PHE A 114 3.72 -53.71 10.44
C PHE A 114 3.60 -52.51 11.40
N LEU A 115 2.98 -52.71 12.57
CA LEU A 115 2.84 -51.68 13.60
C LEU A 115 4.19 -51.29 14.22
N THR A 116 5.07 -52.27 14.48
CA THR A 116 6.42 -52.04 15.01
C THR A 116 7.28 -51.21 14.05
N MET A 117 7.18 -51.50 12.74
CA MET A 117 7.87 -50.74 11.69
C MET A 117 7.34 -49.29 11.57
N ILE A 118 6.03 -49.05 11.81
CA ILE A 118 5.49 -47.68 11.87
C ILE A 118 6.16 -46.90 13.01
N ILE A 119 6.26 -47.48 14.20
CA ILE A 119 6.90 -46.82 15.36
C ILE A 119 8.39 -46.56 15.09
N LEU A 120 9.11 -47.53 14.52
CA LEU A 120 10.53 -47.38 14.18
C LEU A 120 10.78 -46.28 13.13
N LEU A 121 9.98 -46.27 12.06
CA LEU A 121 10.18 -45.39 10.91
C LEU A 121 9.42 -44.05 11.04
N GLN A 122 8.75 -43.79 12.17
CA GLN A 122 7.92 -42.58 12.40
C GLN A 122 8.67 -41.25 12.20
N ILE A 123 9.99 -41.24 12.36
CA ILE A 123 10.89 -40.10 12.13
C ILE A 123 10.77 -39.58 10.68
N LEU A 124 10.23 -40.36 9.74
CA LEU A 124 9.98 -39.93 8.36
C LEU A 124 8.95 -38.78 8.27
N ILE A 125 8.07 -38.66 9.28
CA ILE A 125 7.17 -37.53 9.45
C ILE A 125 7.92 -36.48 10.29
N PRO A 126 8.32 -35.33 9.72
CA PRO A 126 9.26 -34.43 10.39
C PRO A 126 8.52 -33.52 11.39
N ILE A 127 8.13 -34.05 12.56
CA ILE A 127 7.39 -33.29 13.59
C ILE A 127 8.13 -32.00 13.98
N SER A 128 9.47 -32.05 14.07
CA SER A 128 10.32 -30.90 14.38
C SER A 128 10.33 -29.80 13.31
N LEU A 129 9.88 -30.07 12.08
CA LEU A 129 9.81 -29.08 11.00
C LEU A 129 8.81 -27.97 11.33
N TYR A 130 7.62 -28.30 11.85
CA TYR A 130 6.60 -27.31 12.20
C TYR A 130 7.11 -26.31 13.25
N VAL A 131 7.73 -26.81 14.34
CA VAL A 131 8.36 -25.96 15.36
C VAL A 131 9.50 -25.11 14.76
N SER A 132 10.29 -25.71 13.87
CA SER A 132 11.41 -25.02 13.23
C SER A 132 10.97 -23.89 12.31
N ILE A 133 9.85 -24.06 11.59
CA ILE A 133 9.27 -23.03 10.72
C ILE A 133 8.85 -21.81 11.53
N GLU A 134 8.14 -21.99 12.64
CA GLU A 134 7.69 -20.86 13.47
C GLU A 134 8.88 -20.10 14.10
N LEU A 135 9.92 -20.81 14.54
CA LEU A 135 11.17 -20.17 15.00
C LEU A 135 11.87 -19.37 13.88
N VAL A 136 11.88 -19.90 12.65
CA VAL A 136 12.43 -19.19 11.48
C VAL A 136 11.60 -17.96 11.12
N LYS A 137 10.26 -18.04 11.16
CA LYS A 137 9.38 -16.89 10.92
C LYS A 137 9.56 -15.78 11.95
N LEU A 138 9.63 -16.13 13.24
CA LEU A 138 9.95 -15.16 14.30
C LEU A 138 11.32 -14.49 14.06
N GLY A 139 12.33 -15.23 13.63
CA GLY A 139 13.63 -14.69 13.24
C GLY A 139 13.57 -13.77 12.01
N GLN A 140 12.76 -14.10 11.01
CA GLN A 140 12.53 -13.26 9.82
C GLN A 140 11.80 -11.96 10.18
N ILE A 141 10.80 -12.02 11.05
CA ILE A 141 10.04 -10.85 11.54
C ILE A 141 10.94 -9.90 12.33
N TYR A 142 11.82 -10.45 13.18
CA TYR A 142 12.83 -9.66 13.87
C TYR A 142 13.77 -8.93 12.88
N LEU A 143 14.11 -9.53 11.73
CA LEU A 143 14.91 -8.88 10.69
C LEU A 143 14.15 -7.83 9.86
N ILE A 144 12.82 -7.91 9.76
CA ILE A 144 11.99 -6.89 9.09
C ILE A 144 11.78 -5.68 10.02
N HIS A 145 11.53 -5.92 11.30
CA HIS A 145 11.22 -4.87 12.27
C HIS A 145 12.44 -4.01 12.68
N ASN A 146 13.65 -4.57 12.65
CA ASN A 146 14.90 -3.85 12.94
C ASN A 146 15.62 -3.34 11.68
N ASP A 147 14.90 -3.18 10.56
CA ASP A 147 15.47 -2.68 9.31
C ASP A 147 15.30 -1.15 9.21
N LEU A 148 16.41 -0.41 9.12
CA LEU A 148 16.40 1.05 9.26
C LEU A 148 15.69 1.75 8.09
N ASP A 149 15.93 1.33 6.85
CA ASP A 149 15.19 1.82 5.67
C ASP A 149 13.74 1.25 5.55
N LEU A 150 13.16 0.81 6.68
CA LEU A 150 11.73 0.58 6.92
C LEU A 150 11.19 1.34 8.17
N TYR A 151 11.97 2.27 8.73
CA TYR A 151 11.59 3.19 9.80
C TYR A 151 11.27 4.58 9.22
N ASP A 152 10.29 5.26 9.81
CA ASP A 152 9.89 6.62 9.45
C ASP A 152 10.22 7.58 10.60
N GLU A 153 11.13 8.53 10.34
CA GLU A 153 11.59 9.50 11.33
C GLU A 153 10.54 10.57 11.68
N GLU A 154 9.61 10.90 10.77
CA GLU A 154 8.55 11.89 11.05
C GLU A 154 7.51 11.37 12.05
N ILE A 155 7.24 10.06 12.00
CA ILE A 155 6.14 9.41 12.74
C ILE A 155 6.67 8.57 13.92
N ASP A 156 7.99 8.35 14.03
CA ASP A 156 8.64 7.44 14.98
C ASP A 156 8.06 6.01 14.90
N LEU A 157 7.91 5.50 13.66
CA LEU A 157 7.27 4.20 13.39
C LEU A 157 8.03 3.33 12.38
N SER A 158 8.55 2.21 12.89
CA SER A 158 8.96 1.04 12.12
C SER A 158 7.78 0.26 11.55
N VAL A 159 7.98 -0.44 10.43
CA VAL A 159 7.06 -1.52 9.98
C VAL A 159 6.76 -2.54 11.10
N GLN A 160 5.49 -2.92 11.25
CA GLN A 160 5.02 -3.89 12.25
C GLN A 160 4.42 -5.13 11.58
N CYS A 161 4.94 -6.32 11.88
CA CYS A 161 4.35 -7.59 11.46
C CYS A 161 3.34 -8.06 12.52
N ARG A 162 2.04 -8.04 12.20
CA ARG A 162 0.95 -8.46 13.09
C ARG A 162 0.58 -9.93 12.86
N ALA A 163 0.56 -10.38 11.61
CA ALA A 163 0.42 -11.79 11.26
C ALA A 163 1.80 -12.48 11.19
N LEU A 164 2.09 -13.32 12.19
CA LEU A 164 3.41 -13.95 12.31
C LEU A 164 3.65 -15.11 11.30
N ASN A 165 2.61 -15.56 10.61
CA ASN A 165 2.58 -16.85 9.93
C ASN A 165 2.57 -16.80 8.38
N ILE A 166 2.71 -15.62 7.77
CA ILE A 166 2.63 -15.40 6.30
C ILE A 166 3.77 -14.55 5.70
N THR A 167 4.92 -14.41 6.38
CA THR A 167 6.07 -13.64 5.87
C THR A 167 6.63 -14.19 4.55
N GLU A 168 6.49 -15.49 4.29
CA GLU A 168 6.94 -16.11 3.05
C GLU A 168 6.03 -15.80 1.84
N ASP A 169 4.75 -15.47 2.08
CA ASP A 169 3.79 -15.18 1.02
C ASP A 169 4.04 -13.80 0.39
N LEU A 170 4.73 -12.89 1.11
CA LEU A 170 5.23 -11.59 0.62
C LEU A 170 6.19 -11.73 -0.57
N GLY A 171 6.81 -12.90 -0.77
CA GLY A 171 7.67 -13.19 -1.93
C GLY A 171 6.93 -13.75 -3.15
N GLN A 172 5.59 -13.84 -3.09
CA GLN A 172 4.78 -14.57 -4.09
C GLN A 172 3.64 -13.76 -4.71
N ILE A 173 3.47 -12.49 -4.32
CA ILE A 173 2.36 -11.61 -4.72
C ILE A 173 2.32 -11.38 -6.24
N GLN A 174 1.12 -11.38 -6.81
CA GLN A 174 0.90 -11.13 -8.25
C GLN A 174 -0.05 -9.96 -8.52
N TYR A 175 -0.97 -9.67 -7.59
CA TYR A 175 -1.91 -8.55 -7.68
C TYR A 175 -1.87 -7.72 -6.38
N ILE A 176 -1.79 -6.40 -6.52
CA ILE A 176 -1.95 -5.41 -5.45
C ILE A 176 -3.21 -4.59 -5.72
N PHE A 177 -4.06 -4.46 -4.70
CA PHE A 177 -5.23 -3.58 -4.71
C PHE A 177 -5.00 -2.41 -3.75
N SER A 178 -4.97 -1.19 -4.29
CA SER A 178 -4.71 0.04 -3.53
C SER A 178 -5.94 0.93 -3.50
N ASP A 179 -6.20 1.62 -2.39
CA ASP A 179 -6.94 2.89 -2.46
C ASP A 179 -6.05 4.02 -3.03
N LYS A 180 -6.64 5.19 -3.27
CA LYS A 180 -6.01 6.42 -3.76
C LYS A 180 -5.79 7.44 -2.63
N THR A 181 -6.80 7.67 -1.79
CA THR A 181 -6.80 8.70 -0.75
C THR A 181 -6.09 8.15 0.48
N GLY A 182 -5.22 8.94 1.12
CA GLY A 182 -4.42 8.52 2.29
C GLY A 182 -3.36 7.44 2.02
N THR A 183 -3.49 6.70 0.91
CA THR A 183 -2.68 5.54 0.54
C THR A 183 -1.70 5.83 -0.60
N LEU A 184 -2.16 6.47 -1.69
CA LEU A 184 -1.28 6.98 -2.77
C LEU A 184 -1.05 8.49 -2.66
N THR A 185 -1.96 9.20 -1.99
CA THR A 185 -1.86 10.63 -1.67
C THR A 185 -1.60 10.83 -0.17
N GLU A 186 -1.06 11.99 0.19
CA GLU A 186 -0.89 12.42 1.60
C GLU A 186 -2.17 13.03 2.20
N ASN A 187 -3.24 13.20 1.41
CA ASN A 187 -4.43 14.00 1.73
C ASN A 187 -4.10 15.45 2.15
N LYS A 188 -2.96 15.98 1.65
CA LYS A 188 -2.55 17.40 1.78
C LYS A 188 -2.96 18.14 0.51
N MET A 189 -3.69 19.25 0.68
CA MET A 189 -4.28 20.01 -0.43
C MET A 189 -3.47 21.26 -0.76
N VAL A 190 -2.92 21.35 -1.97
CA VAL A 190 -2.06 22.50 -2.37
C VAL A 190 -2.71 23.32 -3.48
N PHE A 191 -2.76 24.63 -3.30
CA PHE A 191 -3.23 25.57 -4.32
C PHE A 191 -2.23 25.67 -5.47
N ARG A 192 -2.60 25.20 -6.68
CA ARG A 192 -1.71 25.17 -7.86
C ARG A 192 -2.07 26.18 -8.95
N ARG A 193 -3.36 26.42 -9.21
CA ARG A 193 -3.81 27.32 -10.30
C ARG A 193 -5.09 28.06 -9.96
N CYS A 194 -5.29 29.21 -10.59
CA CYS A 194 -6.58 29.89 -10.61
C CYS A 194 -6.82 30.59 -11.95
N THR A 195 -8.09 30.68 -12.36
CA THR A 195 -8.53 31.50 -13.49
C THR A 195 -9.44 32.60 -12.98
N ILE A 196 -9.12 33.86 -13.27
CA ILE A 196 -9.88 35.04 -12.80
C ILE A 196 -10.29 35.85 -14.04
N VAL A 197 -11.60 36.08 -14.22
CA VAL A 197 -12.18 36.76 -15.41
C VAL A 197 -11.66 36.17 -16.74
N GLY A 198 -11.52 34.84 -16.82
CA GLY A 198 -11.05 34.16 -18.03
C GLY A 198 -9.58 34.40 -18.39
N TYR A 199 -8.74 34.75 -17.40
CA TYR A 199 -7.27 34.71 -17.49
C TYR A 199 -6.73 33.67 -16.51
N GLU A 200 -5.91 32.74 -16.98
CA GLU A 200 -5.21 31.75 -16.16
C GLU A 200 -3.99 32.36 -15.46
N PHE A 201 -3.72 31.91 -14.23
CA PHE A 201 -2.52 32.16 -13.45
C PHE A 201 -2.05 30.82 -12.85
N SER A 202 -0.81 30.42 -13.11
CA SER A 202 -0.28 29.11 -12.74
C SER A 202 0.89 29.25 -11.76
N HIS A 203 0.73 28.68 -10.56
CA HIS A 203 1.68 28.84 -9.46
C HIS A 203 2.78 27.78 -9.60
N GLN A 204 3.51 27.80 -10.71
CA GLN A 204 4.53 26.80 -11.05
C GLN A 204 5.72 26.78 -10.09
N GLU A 205 5.92 27.85 -9.31
CA GLU A 205 6.91 27.86 -8.23
C GLU A 205 6.50 27.00 -7.02
N ASN A 206 5.19 26.83 -6.76
CA ASN A 206 4.72 25.82 -5.79
C ASN A 206 5.05 24.41 -6.29
N ALA A 207 4.89 24.16 -7.60
CA ALA A 207 5.25 22.87 -8.21
C ALA A 207 6.75 22.56 -8.05
N LYS A 208 7.62 23.52 -8.40
CA LYS A 208 9.07 23.33 -8.33
C LYS A 208 9.62 23.27 -6.92
N ARG A 209 9.04 23.98 -5.95
CA ARG A 209 9.39 23.81 -4.53
C ARG A 209 8.96 22.43 -4.01
N LEU A 210 7.78 21.93 -4.40
CA LEU A 210 7.34 20.57 -4.08
C LEU A 210 8.19 19.48 -4.75
N GLU A 211 8.85 19.77 -5.87
CA GLU A 211 9.87 18.92 -6.48
C GLU A 211 11.19 19.01 -5.67
N MET A 212 11.70 20.22 -5.41
CA MET A 212 12.94 20.45 -4.66
C MET A 212 12.93 19.90 -3.22
N TYR A 213 11.80 19.94 -2.49
CA TYR A 213 11.73 19.31 -1.16
C TYR A 213 11.98 17.80 -1.23
N ASN A 214 11.55 17.11 -2.30
CA ASN A 214 11.87 15.68 -2.48
C ASN A 214 13.33 15.47 -2.94
N GLU A 215 13.96 16.49 -3.56
CA GLU A 215 15.35 16.42 -4.01
C GLU A 215 16.33 16.67 -2.84
N GLU A 216 16.11 17.70 -2.01
CA GLU A 216 16.96 18.02 -0.85
C GLU A 216 16.94 16.90 0.22
N GLU A 217 15.79 16.23 0.43
CA GLU A 217 15.70 15.03 1.27
C GLU A 217 16.40 13.80 0.66
N SER A 218 16.64 13.78 -0.65
CA SER A 218 17.34 12.68 -1.34
C SER A 218 18.85 12.91 -1.48
N ASP A 219 19.28 14.16 -1.62
CA ASP A 219 20.70 14.52 -1.79
C ASP A 219 21.51 14.32 -0.49
N ASP A 220 20.88 14.40 0.69
CA ASP A 220 21.54 14.13 1.98
C ASP A 220 22.00 12.65 2.15
N GLU A 221 21.48 11.70 1.33
CA GLU A 221 22.03 10.33 1.24
C GLU A 221 23.19 10.18 0.22
N ASP A 222 23.23 10.95 -0.88
CA ASP A 222 24.15 10.68 -2.01
C ASP A 222 25.43 11.56 -2.02
N ILE A 223 25.77 12.22 -0.90
CA ILE A 223 27.00 13.04 -0.71
C ILE A 223 28.30 12.18 -0.62
N THR A 224 28.47 11.19 -1.49
CA THR A 224 29.70 10.34 -1.56
C THR A 224 30.24 10.07 -2.96
N LYS A 225 29.88 10.87 -3.99
CA LYS A 225 30.45 10.73 -5.35
C LYS A 225 30.98 12.06 -5.94
N PRO A 226 32.29 12.19 -6.24
CA PRO A 226 32.83 13.38 -6.91
C PRO A 226 32.51 13.37 -8.41
N ARG A 227 31.51 14.15 -8.83
CA ARG A 227 31.17 14.36 -10.25
C ARG A 227 32.18 15.26 -10.97
N ASN A 228 33.32 14.68 -11.34
CA ASN A 228 34.09 15.17 -12.49
C ASN A 228 33.34 14.80 -13.77
N PHE A 229 32.76 15.77 -14.49
CA PHE A 229 32.65 15.68 -15.94
C PHE A 229 32.77 17.07 -16.59
N LEU A 230 33.31 17.08 -17.80
CA LEU A 230 33.71 18.28 -18.52
C LEU A 230 32.50 19.01 -19.12
N PHE A 231 32.59 20.34 -19.22
CA PHE A 231 31.83 21.06 -20.24
C PHE A 231 32.45 20.75 -21.59
N ASP A 232 31.64 20.26 -22.52
CA ASP A 232 31.96 20.30 -23.95
C ASP A 232 31.17 21.45 -24.57
N LEU A 233 31.87 22.35 -25.27
CA LEU A 233 31.23 23.36 -26.11
C LEU A 233 31.25 22.84 -27.54
N ASP A 234 30.10 22.81 -28.20
CA ASP A 234 30.10 23.15 -29.62
C ASP A 234 28.84 23.93 -30.02
N ALA A 235 28.94 24.63 -31.15
CA ALA A 235 28.00 25.66 -31.55
C ALA A 235 27.50 25.46 -32.99
N GLY A 236 26.24 25.87 -33.24
CA GLY A 236 25.78 26.08 -34.61
C GLY A 236 24.31 25.75 -34.86
N ASN A 237 23.43 26.72 -34.63
CA ASN A 237 22.65 27.40 -35.68
C ASN A 237 21.34 28.00 -35.15
N GLN A 238 21.21 29.33 -35.26
CA GLN A 238 19.93 30.02 -35.27
C GLN A 238 19.83 30.87 -36.54
N SER A 239 18.78 30.66 -37.33
CA SER A 239 18.26 31.62 -38.30
C SER A 239 16.86 32.04 -37.82
N THR A 240 16.72 33.16 -37.09
CA THR A 240 16.41 34.50 -37.65
C THR A 240 15.13 34.50 -38.50
N VAL A 241 14.14 35.37 -38.28
CA VAL A 241 14.18 36.86 -38.31
C VAL A 241 13.03 37.38 -37.40
N ARG A 242 13.25 38.20 -36.34
CA ARG A 242 13.39 39.69 -36.28
C ARG A 242 12.14 40.45 -36.78
N HIS A 243 11.77 41.67 -36.39
CA HIS A 243 12.07 42.64 -35.31
C HIS A 243 10.90 43.69 -35.37
N LYS A 244 10.69 44.74 -34.57
CA LYS A 244 11.53 45.75 -33.86
C LYS A 244 10.73 46.20 -32.60
N GLY A 245 11.22 46.91 -31.57
CA GLY A 245 12.43 47.72 -31.34
C GLY A 245 12.00 49.02 -30.61
N THR A 246 12.80 49.71 -29.78
CA THR A 246 14.24 49.59 -29.47
C THR A 246 14.59 50.36 -28.18
N LYS A 247 15.52 49.82 -27.37
CA LYS A 247 16.71 50.43 -26.70
C LYS A 247 16.69 51.89 -26.17
N ALA A 248 17.47 52.33 -25.17
CA ALA A 248 18.29 51.79 -24.05
C ALA A 248 18.98 53.04 -23.38
N LEU A 249 20.00 53.06 -22.51
CA LEU A 249 20.89 52.09 -21.83
C LEU A 249 21.60 52.81 -20.65
N ARG A 250 21.70 52.23 -19.44
CA ARG A 250 22.83 52.48 -18.49
C ARG A 250 23.02 51.31 -17.50
N ARG A 251 24.07 51.38 -16.66
CA ARG A 251 24.85 50.21 -16.21
C ARG A 251 25.42 50.38 -14.79
N CYS A 252 25.49 49.28 -14.03
CA CYS A 252 26.49 48.88 -13.00
C CYS A 252 25.92 48.44 -11.64
N GLN A 253 26.55 47.38 -11.10
CA GLN A 253 26.76 47.07 -9.67
C GLN A 253 25.52 46.93 -8.77
N SER A 254 24.95 45.72 -8.73
CA SER A 254 24.40 45.18 -7.48
C SER A 254 25.54 44.61 -6.62
N ALA A 255 25.56 44.98 -5.33
CA ALA A 255 26.53 44.44 -4.38
C ALA A 255 26.09 43.07 -3.83
N ARG A 256 27.05 42.30 -3.30
CA ARG A 256 26.76 41.10 -2.50
C ARG A 256 26.13 41.53 -1.16
N PRO A 257 24.97 40.99 -0.74
CA PRO A 257 24.75 40.75 0.68
C PRO A 257 25.67 39.58 1.11
N ASN A 258 26.28 39.67 2.29
CA ASN A 258 27.00 38.53 2.85
C ASN A 258 25.99 37.47 3.32
N ILE A 259 26.23 36.20 2.96
CA ILE A 259 25.57 35.07 3.64
C ILE A 259 26.20 34.97 5.02
N GLN A 260 25.57 35.62 6.00
CA GLN A 260 25.94 35.49 7.41
C GLN A 260 25.26 34.23 7.96
N GLY A 261 26.06 33.23 8.30
CA GLY A 261 25.59 31.85 8.46
C GLY A 261 24.48 31.68 9.51
N HIS A 262 23.44 30.92 9.15
CA HIS A 262 22.46 30.46 10.12
C HIS A 262 23.15 29.58 11.18
N PHE A 263 23.17 30.08 12.43
CA PHE A 263 23.53 29.26 13.57
C PHE A 263 22.49 28.14 13.71
N ARG A 264 22.88 26.90 13.35
CA ARG A 264 22.10 25.69 13.57
C ARG A 264 21.97 25.45 15.07
N LYS A 265 20.98 26.07 15.72
CA LYS A 265 20.55 25.70 17.07
C LYS A 265 20.18 24.22 17.05
N LYS A 266 21.01 23.37 17.65
CA LYS A 266 20.55 22.06 18.10
C LYS A 266 19.48 22.28 19.16
N SER A 267 18.22 22.10 18.79
CA SER A 267 17.13 21.95 19.75
C SER A 267 17.17 20.52 20.33
N GLU A 268 18.09 20.29 21.26
CA GLU A 268 17.89 19.24 22.25
C GLU A 268 16.67 19.64 23.09
N GLY A 269 15.58 18.88 22.99
CA GLY A 269 14.32 19.21 23.66
C GLY A 269 13.12 19.10 22.75
N ARG A 270 12.44 17.96 22.87
CA ARG A 270 11.09 17.68 22.34
C ARG A 270 10.11 18.80 22.75
N PHE A 271 9.72 19.62 21.78
CA PHE A 271 8.47 20.36 21.84
C PHE A 271 7.48 19.65 20.90
N ASP A 272 6.52 18.93 21.48
CA ASP A 272 5.43 18.32 20.72
C ASP A 272 4.53 19.45 20.18
N ILE A 273 4.83 19.96 18.98
CA ILE A 273 3.92 20.84 18.24
C ILE A 273 2.66 20.02 17.97
N SER A 274 1.59 20.32 18.70
CA SER A 274 0.29 19.69 18.49
C SER A 274 -0.24 20.09 17.12
N GLN A 275 0.03 19.28 16.10
CA GLN A 275 -0.47 19.49 14.74
C GLN A 275 -2.00 19.66 14.78
N VAL A 276 -2.48 20.88 14.56
CA VAL A 276 -3.90 21.16 14.37
C VAL A 276 -4.30 20.48 13.05
N ALA A 277 -5.47 19.83 13.04
CA ALA A 277 -5.88 19.04 11.89
C ALA A 277 -5.92 19.88 10.61
N PHE A 278 -5.30 19.40 9.53
CA PHE A 278 -5.17 20.09 8.25
C PHE A 278 -4.39 21.44 8.33
N SER A 279 -3.27 21.45 9.07
CA SER A 279 -2.35 22.60 9.15
C SER A 279 -0.88 22.21 8.99
N SER A 280 -0.55 21.40 7.98
CA SER A 280 0.86 21.12 7.66
C SER A 280 1.59 22.42 7.23
N PRO A 281 2.91 22.54 7.47
CA PRO A 281 3.65 23.74 7.05
C PRO A 281 3.59 23.98 5.53
N ILE A 282 3.40 22.93 4.73
CA ILE A 282 3.30 23.01 3.27
C ILE A 282 1.94 23.54 2.78
N GLU A 283 0.89 23.47 3.60
CA GLU A 283 -0.40 24.14 3.35
C GLU A 283 -0.31 25.64 3.65
N LYS A 284 0.61 26.06 4.55
CA LYS A 284 0.88 27.48 4.84
C LYS A 284 1.69 28.15 3.72
N ASP A 285 2.65 27.46 3.10
CA ASP A 285 3.62 28.02 2.14
C ASP A 285 3.11 28.06 0.68
N VAL A 286 2.09 28.89 0.42
CA VAL A 286 1.61 29.17 -0.94
C VAL A 286 2.39 30.36 -1.52
N THR A 287 3.31 30.13 -2.45
CA THR A 287 4.03 31.23 -3.11
C THR A 287 3.13 31.93 -4.15
N PRO A 288 2.96 33.27 -4.10
CA PRO A 288 2.04 33.99 -4.98
C PRO A 288 2.66 34.33 -6.34
N ASP A 289 1.92 34.09 -7.42
CA ASP A 289 2.31 34.48 -8.79
C ASP A 289 2.54 36.00 -8.88
N HIS A 290 3.71 36.38 -9.39
CA HIS A 290 4.12 37.78 -9.49
C HIS A 290 3.20 38.64 -10.37
N MET A 291 2.60 38.07 -11.43
CA MET A 291 1.70 38.83 -12.31
C MET A 291 0.34 39.08 -11.67
N LEU A 292 -0.21 38.09 -10.95
CA LEU A 292 -1.44 38.22 -10.19
C LEU A 292 -1.24 39.15 -8.99
N LEU A 293 -0.14 38.99 -8.25
CA LEU A 293 0.18 39.84 -7.09
C LEU A 293 0.39 41.31 -7.50
N ALA A 294 1.01 41.58 -8.65
CA ALA A 294 1.08 42.93 -9.20
C ALA A 294 -0.31 43.52 -9.51
N LYS A 295 -1.19 42.75 -10.17
CA LYS A 295 -2.58 43.16 -10.45
C LYS A 295 -3.41 43.37 -9.19
N VAL A 296 -3.24 42.52 -8.18
CA VAL A 296 -3.90 42.64 -6.86
C VAL A 296 -3.44 43.92 -6.17
N ARG A 297 -2.14 44.22 -6.16
CA ARG A 297 -1.61 45.48 -5.62
C ARG A 297 -2.16 46.70 -6.37
N GLU A 298 -2.11 46.70 -7.71
CA GLU A 298 -2.67 47.79 -8.55
C GLU A 298 -4.16 48.02 -8.29
N ALA A 299 -4.94 46.94 -8.22
CA ALA A 299 -6.37 46.98 -7.92
C ALA A 299 -6.64 47.52 -6.51
N SER A 300 -5.83 47.12 -5.52
CA SER A 300 -5.95 47.60 -4.15
C SER A 300 -5.70 49.12 -4.06
N VAL A 301 -4.66 49.64 -4.72
CA VAL A 301 -4.34 51.08 -4.70
C VAL A 301 -5.48 51.91 -5.30
N LYS A 302 -6.13 51.40 -6.35
CA LYS A 302 -7.35 52.02 -6.91
C LYS A 302 -8.50 52.02 -5.91
N PHE A 303 -8.70 50.93 -5.17
CA PHE A 303 -9.72 50.85 -4.12
C PHE A 303 -9.46 51.83 -2.96
N ALA A 304 -8.20 52.00 -2.53
CA ALA A 304 -7.81 52.94 -1.48
C ALA A 304 -8.07 54.42 -1.83
N SER A 305 -8.09 54.77 -3.12
CA SER A 305 -8.47 56.13 -3.56
C SER A 305 -9.96 56.46 -3.38
N VAL A 306 -10.79 55.49 -2.97
CA VAL A 306 -12.21 55.65 -2.68
C VAL A 306 -12.43 55.64 -1.16
N SER A 307 -12.00 56.72 -0.49
CA SER A 307 -12.19 56.97 0.95
C SER A 307 -12.29 58.47 1.23
N PRO A 308 -12.95 58.89 2.33
CA PRO A 308 -14.12 59.75 2.14
C PRO A 308 -13.82 61.26 2.11
N CYS A 309 -13.95 61.87 0.92
CA CYS A 309 -14.18 63.31 0.81
C CYS A 309 -14.98 63.68 -0.47
N VAL A 310 -16.04 64.49 -0.31
CA VAL A 310 -16.80 65.22 -1.36
C VAL A 310 -17.67 64.39 -2.34
N SER A 311 -18.96 64.31 -1.98
CA SER A 311 -20.20 64.32 -2.82
C SER A 311 -20.26 63.76 -4.26
N GLN A 312 -21.25 62.89 -4.45
CA GLN A 312 -22.19 62.85 -5.60
C GLN A 312 -21.63 62.89 -7.04
N SER A 313 -21.39 61.70 -7.61
CA SER A 313 -21.75 61.44 -9.02
C SER A 313 -22.28 60.00 -9.17
N ASN A 314 -23.23 59.78 -10.08
CA ASN A 314 -23.98 58.52 -10.19
C ASN A 314 -23.22 57.39 -10.94
N ASN A 315 -21.97 57.15 -10.57
CA ASN A 315 -21.24 55.95 -10.96
C ASN A 315 -21.16 55.01 -9.75
N LYS A 316 -21.86 53.87 -9.81
CA LYS A 316 -21.69 52.80 -8.81
C LYS A 316 -20.21 52.41 -8.73
N ALA A 317 -19.64 52.41 -7.53
CA ALA A 317 -18.23 52.12 -7.30
C ALA A 317 -17.95 50.61 -7.43
N ALA A 318 -17.96 50.10 -8.67
CA ALA A 318 -17.73 48.70 -8.96
C ALA A 318 -16.36 48.24 -8.43
N THR A 319 -16.37 47.33 -7.45
CA THR A 319 -15.15 46.67 -6.96
C THR A 319 -14.42 45.97 -8.10
N SER A 320 -13.10 45.91 -8.00
CA SER A 320 -12.32 45.15 -8.98
C SER A 320 -12.60 43.65 -8.81
N PRO A 321 -12.74 42.89 -9.92
CA PRO A 321 -13.04 41.45 -9.83
C PRO A 321 -11.89 40.64 -9.22
N TYR A 322 -10.66 41.18 -9.21
CA TYR A 322 -9.52 40.56 -8.51
C TYR A 322 -9.68 40.63 -6.99
N ILE A 323 -10.11 41.79 -6.45
CA ILE A 323 -10.42 41.94 -5.02
C ILE A 323 -11.62 41.06 -4.66
N ASP A 324 -12.70 41.10 -5.45
CA ASP A 324 -13.89 40.27 -5.20
C ASP A 324 -13.57 38.77 -5.15
N PHE A 325 -12.65 38.29 -6.00
CA PHE A 325 -12.25 36.87 -6.03
C PHE A 325 -11.49 36.45 -4.77
N PHE A 326 -10.49 37.21 -4.34
CA PHE A 326 -9.76 36.90 -3.09
C PHE A 326 -10.60 37.13 -1.84
N LEU A 327 -11.55 38.08 -1.89
CA LEU A 327 -12.52 38.28 -0.83
C LEU A 327 -13.53 37.12 -0.75
N ALA A 328 -13.98 36.58 -1.89
CA ALA A 328 -14.79 35.37 -1.95
C ALA A 328 -14.05 34.15 -1.36
N LEU A 329 -12.75 33.99 -1.65
CA LEU A 329 -11.91 32.94 -1.06
C LEU A 329 -11.83 33.06 0.48
N ALA A 330 -11.63 34.28 0.99
CA ALA A 330 -11.51 34.54 2.42
C ALA A 330 -12.84 34.44 3.20
N ILE A 331 -14.00 34.64 2.55
CA ILE A 331 -15.33 34.68 3.21
C ILE A 331 -16.18 33.42 2.97
N CYS A 332 -16.13 32.83 1.77
CA CYS A 332 -17.01 31.73 1.37
C CYS A 332 -16.50 30.36 1.84
N ASN A 333 -16.45 30.17 3.16
CA ASN A 333 -15.90 29.01 3.87
C ASN A 333 -16.58 28.86 5.25
N THR A 334 -16.39 27.73 5.95
CA THR A 334 -16.77 27.52 7.37
C THR A 334 -15.58 27.69 8.33
N VAL A 335 -14.42 28.13 7.82
CA VAL A 335 -13.13 28.16 8.55
C VAL A 335 -13.18 29.03 9.81
N VAL A 336 -12.77 28.43 10.93
CA VAL A 336 -12.56 29.10 12.22
C VAL A 336 -11.08 29.48 12.34
N VAL A 337 -10.81 30.63 12.95
CA VAL A 337 -9.44 31.09 13.22
C VAL A 337 -9.12 30.90 14.69
N SER A 338 -8.05 30.17 14.99
CA SER A 338 -7.49 30.02 16.34
C SER A 338 -6.09 30.65 16.41
N THR A 339 -5.73 31.14 17.59
CA THR A 339 -4.40 31.72 17.86
C THR A 339 -3.55 30.71 18.62
N ALA A 340 -2.27 30.57 18.25
CA ALA A 340 -1.38 29.53 18.77
C ALA A 340 -0.98 29.68 20.26
N THR A 341 -1.57 30.63 20.98
CA THR A 341 -1.26 30.98 22.38
C THR A 341 -1.97 30.12 23.43
N GLU A 342 -2.96 29.30 23.05
CA GLU A 342 -3.63 28.38 23.97
C GLU A 342 -3.10 26.94 23.80
N PRO A 343 -2.43 26.36 24.81
CA PRO A 343 -1.85 25.01 24.71
C PRO A 343 -2.94 23.95 24.83
N ARG A 344 -3.63 23.65 23.72
CA ARG A 344 -4.64 22.58 23.64
C ARG A 344 -3.99 21.21 23.82
N GLN A 345 -3.96 20.75 25.07
CA GLN A 345 -3.52 19.41 25.42
C GLN A 345 -4.51 18.39 24.81
N ARG A 346 -4.16 17.84 23.65
CA ARG A 346 -4.81 16.63 23.13
C ARG A 346 -4.74 15.58 24.24
N VAL A 347 -5.89 15.09 24.71
CA VAL A 347 -5.96 13.96 25.65
C VAL A 347 -5.67 12.67 24.90
N THR A 348 -4.45 12.59 24.36
CA THR A 348 -3.76 11.35 24.08
C THR A 348 -3.54 10.70 25.43
N MET A 349 -4.51 9.92 25.88
CA MET A 349 -4.30 8.94 26.94
C MET A 349 -3.03 8.17 26.57
N PRO A 350 -1.93 8.26 27.37
CA PRO A 350 -0.71 7.54 27.04
C PRO A 350 -1.07 6.07 26.96
N THR A 351 -0.75 5.43 25.84
CA THR A 351 -1.41 4.19 25.42
C THR A 351 -1.06 3.03 26.35
N LEU A 352 -1.84 2.87 27.43
CA LEU A 352 -1.70 1.83 28.46
C LEU A 352 -2.19 0.46 27.96
N LEU A 353 -1.94 0.20 26.67
CA LEU A 353 -2.19 -1.02 25.93
C LEU A 353 -0.98 -1.27 25.01
N LYS A 354 0.21 -1.43 25.62
CA LYS A 354 1.18 -2.41 25.09
C LYS A 354 0.41 -3.73 24.93
N PRO A 355 0.24 -4.30 23.72
CA PRO A 355 -0.57 -5.51 23.53
C PRO A 355 0.19 -6.76 24.01
N SER A 356 0.30 -6.92 25.33
CA SER A 356 0.88 -8.09 26.02
C SER A 356 2.30 -8.49 25.58
N GLU A 357 3.13 -7.51 25.22
CA GLU A 357 4.51 -7.65 24.70
C GLU A 357 5.45 -8.54 25.54
N SER A 358 5.07 -8.87 26.77
CA SER A 358 5.74 -9.79 27.70
C SER A 358 6.10 -11.18 27.16
N SER A 359 5.66 -11.58 25.96
CA SER A 359 6.16 -12.77 25.24
C SER A 359 7.31 -12.40 24.30
N LEU A 360 7.11 -11.39 23.45
CA LEU A 360 8.09 -10.90 22.48
C LEU A 360 9.31 -10.28 23.16
N GLU A 361 9.13 -9.43 24.18
CA GLU A 361 10.23 -8.83 24.95
C GLU A 361 11.09 -9.92 25.63
N LYS A 362 10.48 -11.01 26.11
CA LYS A 362 11.22 -12.14 26.71
C LYS A 362 12.00 -12.93 25.66
N PHE A 363 11.44 -13.14 24.46
CA PHE A 363 12.14 -13.77 23.33
C PHE A 363 13.26 -12.88 22.76
N GLN A 364 13.04 -11.57 22.67
CA GLN A 364 14.05 -10.58 22.28
C GLN A 364 15.21 -10.55 23.28
N ASN A 365 14.93 -10.53 24.59
CA ASN A 365 15.95 -10.66 25.64
C ASN A 365 16.71 -12.00 25.55
N PHE A 366 16.05 -13.09 25.15
CA PHE A 366 16.70 -14.39 24.95
C PHE A 366 17.65 -14.36 23.73
N PHE A 367 17.22 -13.79 22.61
CA PHE A 367 18.04 -13.62 21.40
C PHE A 367 19.19 -12.62 21.61
N GLN A 368 18.97 -11.48 22.30
CA GLN A 368 20.03 -10.55 22.65
C GLN A 368 21.08 -11.20 23.56
N LYS A 369 20.68 -12.04 24.53
CA LYS A 369 21.64 -12.82 25.33
C LYS A 369 22.46 -13.79 24.47
N LEU A 370 21.81 -14.52 23.56
CA LEU A 370 22.48 -15.40 22.60
C LEU A 370 23.48 -14.66 21.70
N LEU A 371 23.11 -13.48 21.19
CA LEU A 371 23.98 -12.64 20.37
C LEU A 371 25.13 -12.02 21.19
N SER A 372 24.88 -11.57 22.42
CA SER A 372 25.92 -10.99 23.31
C SER A 372 27.05 -11.97 23.63
N PHE A 373 26.79 -13.28 23.60
CA PHE A 373 27.80 -14.33 23.77
C PHE A 373 28.79 -14.43 22.60
N SER A 374 28.57 -13.69 21.50
CA SER A 374 29.41 -13.70 20.30
C SER A 374 30.49 -12.61 20.28
N GLN A 375 30.58 -11.74 21.30
CA GLN A 375 31.53 -10.62 21.35
C GLN A 375 32.30 -10.55 22.69
N SER A 376 33.21 -11.50 22.91
CA SER A 376 34.17 -11.44 24.04
C SER A 376 35.50 -12.14 23.75
N SER A 377 36.38 -11.51 22.97
CA SER A 377 37.81 -11.87 22.94
C SER A 377 38.70 -10.70 22.49
N SER A 378 39.78 -10.45 23.25
CA SER A 378 40.80 -9.40 23.06
C SER A 378 40.29 -7.94 23.15
N THR A 379 40.99 -6.95 23.75
CA THR A 379 42.27 -6.98 24.49
C THR A 379 42.29 -5.88 25.56
N SER A 380 43.10 -6.04 26.61
CA SER A 380 43.53 -4.97 27.53
C SER A 380 45.07 -4.93 27.55
N PRO A 381 45.72 -3.82 28.00
CA PRO A 381 46.10 -3.76 29.41
C PRO A 381 46.22 -2.35 30.06
N SER A 382 46.10 -2.32 31.40
CA SER A 382 46.70 -1.31 32.33
C SER A 382 46.17 0.15 32.29
N SER A 383 46.15 0.93 33.40
CA SER A 383 46.78 0.77 34.73
C SER A 383 46.00 1.44 35.89
N SER A 384 46.24 0.94 37.12
CA SER A 384 46.11 1.60 38.45
C SER A 384 44.83 2.34 38.87
N ASP A 385 43.95 1.63 39.58
CA ASP A 385 43.69 1.71 41.05
C ASP A 385 44.30 2.85 41.91
N PRO A 386 43.80 3.11 43.16
CA PRO A 386 42.62 2.53 43.86
C PRO A 386 41.66 3.57 44.53
N GLY A 387 40.49 3.14 45.04
CA GLY A 387 39.58 4.06 45.78
C GLY A 387 38.23 3.52 46.29
N THR A 388 38.20 2.38 46.98
CA THR A 388 37.00 1.76 47.59
C THR A 388 36.67 2.30 49.00
N PRO A 389 35.50 1.98 49.63
CA PRO A 389 34.19 1.51 49.14
C PRO A 389 32.98 2.24 49.83
N THR A 390 31.76 1.65 49.71
CA THR A 390 30.57 1.80 50.60
C THR A 390 29.73 3.10 50.57
N SER A 391 28.42 3.09 50.84
CA SER A 391 27.42 1.99 50.73
C SER A 391 25.97 2.51 50.83
N SER A 392 25.11 2.04 49.91
CA SER A 392 23.72 1.57 50.10
C SER A 392 22.66 2.35 50.93
N LYS A 393 21.40 2.17 50.50
CA LYS A 393 20.12 2.22 51.25
C LYS A 393 19.29 3.52 51.29
N ASN A 394 18.28 3.48 50.43
CA ASN A 394 16.86 3.42 50.80
C ASN A 394 16.08 4.68 51.26
N ASN A 395 15.00 4.90 50.50
CA ASN A 395 13.61 5.07 50.97
C ASN A 395 13.10 6.46 51.41
N LYS A 396 12.20 6.94 50.55
CA LYS A 396 10.79 7.28 50.81
C LYS A 396 10.43 8.62 51.48
N VAL A 397 9.69 9.38 50.67
CA VAL A 397 8.39 10.01 50.98
C VAL A 397 8.42 11.41 51.64
N SER A 398 7.50 12.21 51.12
CA SER A 398 7.05 13.60 51.40
C SER A 398 6.50 13.81 52.83
N PRO A 399 6.16 15.06 53.29
CA PRO A 399 5.85 16.26 52.50
C PRO A 399 6.36 17.64 53.00
N VAL A 400 5.98 18.67 52.23
CA VAL A 400 5.87 20.13 52.49
C VAL A 400 5.20 20.39 53.87
N PRO A 401 5.64 21.37 54.72
CA PRO A 401 5.59 22.81 54.42
C PRO A 401 6.74 23.70 54.94
N SER A 402 6.59 25.01 54.71
CA SER A 402 7.53 26.13 54.93
C SER A 402 7.52 26.76 56.33
N ALA A 403 8.65 27.32 56.78
CA ALA A 403 8.75 28.67 57.38
C ALA A 403 10.22 29.09 57.63
N ASP A 404 10.46 30.41 57.66
CA ASP A 404 11.56 31.14 58.32
C ASP A 404 13.05 30.87 57.95
N LYS A 405 14.01 31.78 58.25
CA LYS A 405 14.13 33.25 58.08
C LYS A 405 15.47 33.70 58.69
N ASP A 406 16.19 34.59 58.02
CA ASP A 406 17.01 35.68 58.59
C ASP A 406 17.53 36.53 57.39
N ASN A 407 17.20 37.82 57.30
CA ASN A 407 17.95 39.00 57.81
C ASN A 407 19.30 39.21 57.06
N ILE A 408 19.69 40.41 56.61
CA ILE A 408 19.69 41.74 57.26
C ILE A 408 19.47 42.90 56.22
N SER A 409 18.94 44.05 56.67
CA SER A 409 18.84 45.44 56.10
C SER A 409 19.35 45.75 54.67
N SER A 410 18.79 46.66 53.85
CA SER A 410 18.02 47.91 54.08
C SER A 410 17.54 48.50 52.72
N SER A 411 16.63 49.49 52.57
CA SER A 411 15.65 50.16 53.46
C SER A 411 14.70 51.09 52.67
N SER A 412 13.48 51.27 53.17
CA SER A 412 12.52 52.42 53.11
C SER A 412 12.73 53.66 52.21
N SER A 413 11.68 54.32 51.68
CA SER A 413 10.23 54.00 51.56
C SER A 413 9.42 55.12 50.86
N GLY A 414 8.37 54.76 50.10
CA GLY A 414 7.24 55.64 49.72
C GLY A 414 7.48 56.68 48.62
N GLU A 415 6.46 57.34 48.05
CA GLU A 415 5.04 56.96 47.87
C GLU A 415 4.37 57.92 46.85
N ALA A 416 3.55 57.39 45.93
CA ALA A 416 2.46 58.03 45.17
C ALA A 416 2.61 59.33 44.31
N GLU A 417 1.64 59.44 43.37
CA GLU A 417 1.07 60.62 42.67
C GLU A 417 1.72 61.31 41.43
N CYS A 418 0.81 61.54 40.46
CA CYS A 418 0.62 62.70 39.56
C CYS A 418 1.70 63.26 38.60
N GLN A 419 1.43 63.05 37.30
CA GLN A 419 1.22 64.07 36.23
C GLN A 419 2.22 65.22 35.92
N SER A 420 2.13 65.69 34.66
CA SER A 420 2.56 67.01 34.11
C SER A 420 4.03 67.25 33.73
N SER A 421 4.38 66.76 32.52
CA SER A 421 4.58 67.59 31.29
C SER A 421 5.44 68.88 31.29
N TRP A 422 6.19 69.01 30.19
CA TRP A 422 6.79 70.22 29.55
C TRP A 422 8.25 70.63 29.86
N LYS A 423 9.00 70.82 28.75
CA LYS A 423 10.11 71.79 28.53
C LYS A 423 11.42 71.56 29.32
N GLU A 424 12.59 72.01 28.89
CA GLU A 424 13.13 72.53 27.61
C GLU A 424 14.61 72.02 27.52
N ASP A 425 15.38 72.06 26.43
CA ASP A 425 15.68 73.21 25.57
C ASP A 425 16.40 72.83 24.25
N SER A 426 16.59 73.86 23.42
CA SER A 426 17.27 74.09 22.13
C SER A 426 18.71 73.50 21.87
N SER A 427 19.38 73.64 20.70
CA SER A 427 19.21 74.59 19.57
C SER A 427 19.76 74.16 18.18
N VAL A 428 18.95 74.42 17.14
CA VAL A 428 19.26 75.03 15.81
C VAL A 428 20.60 74.77 15.07
N SER A 429 20.49 74.23 13.84
CA SER A 429 21.11 74.81 12.62
C SER A 429 20.31 74.41 11.35
N LYS A 430 20.56 75.04 10.18
CA LYS A 430 19.71 74.95 8.97
C LYS A 430 20.50 74.74 7.68
N SER A 431 19.98 73.93 6.74
CA SER A 431 19.92 74.28 5.30
C SER A 431 19.14 73.26 4.44
N SER A 432 18.50 73.76 3.37
CA SER A 432 18.09 73.05 2.13
C SER A 432 17.32 71.72 2.23
N ALA A 433 16.03 71.76 1.88
CA ALA A 433 15.27 70.57 1.53
C ALA A 433 15.53 70.16 0.06
N ASP A 434 15.67 68.86 -0.18
CA ASP A 434 15.19 68.11 -1.37
C ASP A 434 15.69 66.64 -1.27
N ASN A 435 15.13 65.88 -0.32
CA ASN A 435 15.34 64.41 -0.19
C ASN A 435 14.32 63.70 0.75
N CYS A 436 13.21 64.35 1.12
CA CYS A 436 12.33 63.90 2.21
C CYS A 436 11.06 63.16 1.72
N LEU A 437 11.24 62.09 0.92
CA LEU A 437 10.14 61.19 0.54
C LEU A 437 10.53 59.71 0.56
N GLU A 438 11.81 59.39 0.34
CA GLU A 438 12.26 58.00 0.10
C GLU A 438 12.77 57.32 1.39
N GLU A 439 13.32 58.08 2.34
CA GLU A 439 13.83 57.55 3.61
C GLU A 439 12.74 57.31 4.69
N MET A 440 11.55 57.88 4.52
CA MET A 440 10.40 57.67 5.43
C MET A 440 9.63 56.36 5.14
N ILE A 441 9.91 55.71 4.01
CA ILE A 441 9.28 54.44 3.60
C ILE A 441 10.02 53.23 4.21
N ALA A 442 11.31 53.35 4.49
CA ALA A 442 12.13 52.25 5.05
C ALA A 442 11.76 51.88 6.50
N THR A 443 11.44 52.87 7.34
CA THR A 443 11.25 52.71 8.79
C THR A 443 9.93 52.09 9.25
N VAL A 444 9.00 51.78 8.34
CA VAL A 444 7.71 51.11 8.67
C VAL A 444 7.81 49.58 8.56
N SER A 445 8.91 49.05 8.03
CA SER A 445 9.04 47.63 7.65
C SER A 445 9.54 46.67 8.75
N SER A 446 9.77 47.15 9.98
CA SER A 446 10.56 46.42 10.99
C SER A 446 9.84 46.11 12.32
N PHE A 447 8.52 45.90 12.31
CA PHE A 447 7.78 45.31 13.45
C PHE A 447 6.66 44.37 12.97
N HIS A 448 7.05 43.27 12.33
CA HIS A 448 6.18 42.09 12.22
C HIS A 448 6.51 41.11 13.34
N ILE A 449 5.65 41.05 14.35
CA ILE A 449 5.40 39.81 15.06
C ILE A 449 4.55 38.96 14.11
N GLU A 450 5.00 37.75 13.79
CA GLU A 450 4.21 36.83 12.97
C GLU A 450 3.17 36.14 13.87
N ASP A 451 1.97 36.72 13.93
CA ASP A 451 0.80 36.07 14.51
C ASP A 451 0.51 34.78 13.71
N ASP A 452 0.91 33.64 14.26
CA ASP A 452 0.77 32.34 13.61
C ASP A 452 -0.66 31.81 13.77
N PHE A 453 -1.60 32.43 13.05
CA PHE A 453 -3.00 31.99 13.00
C PHE A 453 -3.11 30.56 12.46
N CYS A 454 -3.77 29.70 13.22
CA CYS A 454 -4.24 28.40 12.78
C CYS A 454 -5.63 28.54 12.15
N TYR A 455 -5.87 27.80 11.06
CA TYR A 455 -7.16 27.75 10.38
C TYR A 455 -7.76 26.36 10.55
N GLU A 456 -8.85 26.27 11.30
CA GLU A 456 -9.59 25.03 11.55
C GLU A 456 -10.76 24.95 10.56
N ALA A 457 -10.69 23.98 9.65
CA ALA A 457 -11.64 23.82 8.54
C ALA A 457 -12.49 22.54 8.69
N GLU A 458 -13.64 22.53 8.02
CA GLU A 458 -14.46 21.32 7.85
C GLU A 458 -13.87 20.36 6.79
N SER A 459 -13.17 20.91 5.79
CA SER A 459 -12.43 20.13 4.77
C SER A 459 -11.10 20.81 4.40
N PRO A 460 -10.06 20.04 4.03
CA PRO A 460 -8.74 20.59 3.69
C PRO A 460 -8.76 21.46 2.42
N ASP A 461 -9.70 21.20 1.50
CA ASP A 461 -9.96 22.05 0.34
C ASP A 461 -10.27 23.50 0.76
N GLU A 462 -10.95 23.73 1.90
CA GLU A 462 -11.19 25.10 2.40
C GLU A 462 -9.97 25.71 3.09
N ALA A 463 -9.23 24.93 3.88
CA ALA A 463 -8.00 25.40 4.51
C ALA A 463 -7.00 25.90 3.45
N ALA A 464 -6.78 25.12 2.39
CA ALA A 464 -5.93 25.46 1.26
C ALA A 464 -6.36 26.77 0.54
N LEU A 465 -7.67 27.01 0.41
CA LEU A 465 -8.20 28.23 -0.20
C LEU A 465 -8.02 29.48 0.70
N VAL A 466 -8.13 29.34 2.02
CA VAL A 466 -7.88 30.44 2.97
C VAL A 466 -6.39 30.73 3.12
N HIS A 467 -5.52 29.70 3.13
CA HIS A 467 -4.07 29.90 3.05
C HIS A 467 -3.65 30.57 1.73
N ALA A 468 -4.25 30.20 0.59
CA ALA A 468 -4.03 30.89 -0.67
C ALA A 468 -4.49 32.36 -0.62
N ALA A 469 -5.59 32.69 0.05
CA ALA A 469 -6.00 34.08 0.26
C ALA A 469 -4.98 34.85 1.13
N ARG A 470 -4.48 34.24 2.23
CA ARG A 470 -3.44 34.81 3.10
C ARG A 470 -2.15 35.12 2.34
N ALA A 471 -1.73 34.26 1.41
CA ALA A 471 -0.55 34.49 0.55
C ALA A 471 -0.68 35.74 -0.35
N TYR A 472 -1.88 36.07 -0.83
CA TYR A 472 -2.15 37.33 -1.54
C TYR A 472 -2.46 38.50 -0.59
N SER A 473 -2.13 38.36 0.69
CA SER A 473 -2.35 39.33 1.77
C SER A 473 -3.82 39.64 2.08
N PHE A 474 -4.74 38.73 1.76
CA PHE A 474 -6.13 38.73 2.25
C PHE A 474 -6.23 37.77 3.44
N THR A 475 -5.91 38.26 4.64
CA THR A 475 -5.82 37.41 5.84
C THR A 475 -7.16 37.42 6.58
N LEU A 476 -7.82 36.27 6.67
CA LEU A 476 -8.94 36.06 7.59
C LEU A 476 -8.39 36.13 9.02
N MET A 477 -8.87 37.08 9.84
CA MET A 477 -8.41 37.25 11.23
C MET A 477 -9.36 36.62 12.24
N SER A 478 -10.67 36.73 12.00
CA SER A 478 -11.70 36.20 12.88
C SER A 478 -13.00 35.95 12.12
N ARG A 479 -13.75 34.95 12.60
CA ARG A 479 -15.08 34.59 12.13
C ARG A 479 -15.96 34.33 13.35
N THR A 480 -17.04 35.07 13.50
CA THR A 480 -18.12 34.83 14.47
C THR A 480 -19.39 34.45 13.70
N PRO A 481 -20.49 34.02 14.35
CA PRO A 481 -21.75 33.74 13.67
C PRO A 481 -22.29 34.94 12.88
N ASP A 482 -22.10 36.16 13.42
CA ASP A 482 -22.70 37.39 12.89
C ASP A 482 -21.71 38.25 12.08
N GLN A 483 -20.39 37.99 12.14
CA GLN A 483 -19.37 38.85 11.51
C GLN A 483 -18.13 38.09 11.02
N VAL A 484 -17.55 38.54 9.90
CA VAL A 484 -16.28 38.02 9.33
C VAL A 484 -15.29 39.16 9.15
N THR A 485 -14.11 39.10 9.77
CA THR A 485 -13.09 40.16 9.67
C THR A 485 -11.90 39.72 8.82
N VAL A 486 -11.69 40.43 7.71
CA VAL A 486 -10.60 40.19 6.75
C VAL A 486 -9.66 41.40 6.71
N ARG A 487 -8.37 41.16 6.87
CA ARG A 487 -7.29 42.14 6.67
C ARG A 487 -6.91 42.18 5.20
N LEU A 488 -7.04 43.34 4.57
CA LEU A 488 -6.63 43.59 3.18
C LEU A 488 -5.10 43.75 3.03
N PRO A 489 -4.55 43.68 1.80
CA PRO A 489 -3.12 43.89 1.52
C PRO A 489 -2.52 45.24 1.93
N GLN A 490 -3.34 46.15 2.46
CA GLN A 490 -2.98 47.51 2.91
C GLN A 490 -2.94 47.64 4.44
N GLY A 491 -3.22 46.56 5.17
CA GLY A 491 -3.47 46.58 6.62
C GLY A 491 -4.90 46.95 7.00
N THR A 492 -5.68 47.56 6.09
CA THR A 492 -7.11 47.89 6.29
C THR A 492 -7.92 46.67 6.71
N LEU A 493 -8.61 46.75 7.84
CA LEU A 493 -9.53 45.72 8.30
C LEU A 493 -10.93 46.00 7.75
N LEU A 494 -11.52 45.00 7.10
CA LEU A 494 -12.93 45.00 6.72
C LEU A 494 -13.67 43.93 7.53
N THR A 495 -14.59 44.38 8.38
CA THR A 495 -15.54 43.52 9.10
C THR A 495 -16.85 43.50 8.32
N PHE A 496 -17.20 42.33 7.79
CA PHE A 496 -18.44 42.05 7.09
C PHE A 496 -19.49 41.56 8.07
N GLU A 497 -20.72 42.04 7.93
CA GLU A 497 -21.90 41.52 8.63
C GLU A 497 -22.35 40.25 7.90
N LEU A 498 -22.38 39.12 8.61
CA LEU A 498 -22.74 37.80 8.09
C LEU A 498 -24.23 37.57 8.32
N LEU A 499 -25.01 37.61 7.24
CA LEU A 499 -26.47 37.52 7.31
C LEU A 499 -26.95 36.07 7.33
N TYR A 500 -26.43 35.24 6.41
CA TYR A 500 -26.76 33.81 6.34
C TYR A 500 -25.59 33.00 5.79
N THR A 501 -25.41 31.77 6.29
CA THR A 501 -24.48 30.77 5.74
C THR A 501 -25.25 29.53 5.29
N LEU A 502 -25.31 29.31 3.98
CA LEU A 502 -25.82 28.06 3.39
C LEU A 502 -24.64 27.09 3.26
N GLY A 503 -24.40 26.31 4.33
CA GLY A 503 -23.36 25.28 4.40
C GLY A 503 -23.43 24.26 3.26
N PHE A 504 -22.32 23.60 2.96
CA PHE A 504 -22.23 22.64 1.85
C PHE A 504 -23.21 21.46 2.03
N ASP A 505 -23.84 21.01 0.94
CA ASP A 505 -24.52 19.71 0.93
C ASP A 505 -24.22 18.89 -0.34
N SER A 506 -24.24 17.57 -0.19
CA SER A 506 -23.81 16.59 -1.22
C SER A 506 -24.71 16.49 -2.45
N VAL A 507 -25.98 16.92 -2.35
CA VAL A 507 -26.94 17.02 -3.45
C VAL A 507 -26.67 18.30 -4.23
N ARG A 508 -26.60 19.46 -3.54
CA ARG A 508 -26.40 20.77 -4.19
C ARG A 508 -24.97 21.02 -4.67
N LYS A 509 -23.97 20.38 -4.06
CA LYS A 509 -22.52 20.40 -4.39
C LYS A 509 -21.90 21.81 -4.45
N ARG A 510 -22.40 22.70 -3.59
CA ARG A 510 -21.99 24.09 -3.44
C ARG A 510 -22.31 24.59 -2.04
N MET A 511 -21.68 25.69 -1.67
CA MET A 511 -21.86 26.45 -0.44
C MET A 511 -22.06 27.92 -0.81
N SER A 512 -22.94 28.62 -0.10
CA SER A 512 -23.15 30.07 -0.27
C SER A 512 -23.09 30.82 1.05
N VAL A 513 -22.54 32.03 1.02
CA VAL A 513 -22.41 32.94 2.16
C VAL A 513 -22.98 34.30 1.78
N VAL A 514 -23.94 34.80 2.55
CA VAL A 514 -24.58 36.11 2.36
C VAL A 514 -24.01 37.10 3.36
N VAL A 515 -23.35 38.15 2.86
CA VAL A 515 -22.73 39.20 3.68
C VAL A 515 -23.17 40.59 3.25
N ARG A 516 -23.31 41.51 4.20
CA ARG A 516 -23.42 42.94 3.91
C ARG A 516 -22.02 43.58 3.91
N HIS A 517 -21.67 44.25 2.82
CA HIS A 517 -20.37 44.90 2.68
C HIS A 517 -20.30 46.17 3.55
N PRO A 518 -19.27 46.37 4.42
CA PRO A 518 -19.26 47.49 5.37
C PRO A 518 -19.28 48.87 4.73
N ILE A 519 -18.51 49.08 3.66
CA ILE A 519 -18.39 50.37 2.96
C ILE A 519 -19.58 50.63 2.00
N THR A 520 -19.87 49.73 1.04
CA THR A 520 -20.91 49.96 0.03
C THR A 520 -22.34 49.70 0.54
N ARG A 521 -22.49 49.02 1.69
CA ARG A 521 -23.77 48.53 2.27
C ARG A 521 -24.59 47.57 1.39
N GLU A 522 -24.09 47.21 0.21
CA GLU A 522 -24.69 46.21 -0.67
C GLU A 522 -24.66 44.81 -0.01
N ILE A 523 -25.72 44.02 -0.25
CA ILE A 523 -25.79 42.62 0.15
C ILE A 523 -25.20 41.77 -0.98
N ILE A 524 -24.19 40.96 -0.65
CA ILE A 524 -23.45 40.13 -1.58
C ILE A 524 -23.57 38.66 -1.16
N VAL A 525 -24.09 37.83 -2.06
CA VAL A 525 -23.99 36.38 -1.98
C VAL A 525 -22.70 35.96 -2.67
N TYR A 526 -21.79 35.32 -1.94
CA TYR A 526 -20.66 34.59 -2.51
C TYR A 526 -21.00 33.11 -2.54
N THR A 527 -20.81 32.46 -3.70
CA THR A 527 -21.11 31.05 -3.90
C THR A 527 -19.87 30.32 -4.43
N LYS A 528 -19.52 29.22 -3.76
CA LYS A 528 -18.43 28.30 -4.12
C LYS A 528 -19.01 26.92 -4.41
N GLY A 529 -18.59 26.27 -5.50
CA GLY A 529 -19.07 24.91 -5.77
C GLY A 529 -18.39 24.20 -6.92
N ALA A 530 -18.87 22.99 -7.20
CA ALA A 530 -18.43 22.19 -8.33
C ALA A 530 -18.65 22.94 -9.65
N ASP A 531 -17.65 22.84 -10.54
CA ASP A 531 -17.62 23.44 -11.87
C ASP A 531 -18.91 23.28 -12.67
N SER A 532 -19.39 22.06 -12.87
CA SER A 532 -20.61 21.79 -13.65
C SER A 532 -21.85 22.47 -13.06
N VAL A 533 -21.94 22.55 -11.73
CA VAL A 533 -23.13 23.09 -11.04
C VAL A 533 -23.13 24.62 -11.04
N ILE A 534 -21.97 25.26 -10.82
CA ILE A 534 -21.89 26.71 -10.84
C ILE A 534 -22.08 27.27 -12.25
N MET A 535 -21.57 26.58 -13.29
CA MET A 535 -21.72 27.02 -14.68
C MET A 535 -23.19 27.03 -15.15
N ASP A 536 -24.00 26.04 -14.73
CA ASP A 536 -25.43 25.96 -15.05
C ASP A 536 -26.28 27.04 -14.32
N LEU A 537 -25.76 27.63 -13.24
CA LEU A 537 -26.45 28.64 -12.42
C LEU A 537 -26.08 30.10 -12.77
N LEU A 538 -25.17 30.31 -13.72
CA LEU A 538 -24.71 31.65 -14.11
C LEU A 538 -25.81 32.49 -14.78
N ASP A 539 -25.61 33.80 -14.77
CA ASP A 539 -26.43 34.75 -15.52
C ASP A 539 -26.56 34.36 -17.00
N ASN A 540 -27.81 34.24 -17.45
CA ASN A 540 -28.14 34.04 -18.85
C ASN A 540 -27.69 35.27 -19.66
N PRO A 541 -26.74 35.13 -20.61
CA PRO A 541 -26.09 36.29 -21.24
C PRO A 541 -27.06 37.19 -22.01
N ALA A 542 -28.19 36.65 -22.47
CA ALA A 542 -29.27 37.38 -23.11
C ALA A 542 -30.01 38.41 -22.21
N LYS A 543 -29.76 38.43 -20.89
CA LYS A 543 -30.25 39.48 -19.98
C LYS A 543 -29.37 40.74 -19.96
N ALA A 544 -28.17 40.71 -20.55
CA ALA A 544 -27.24 41.84 -20.51
C ALA A 544 -27.76 43.02 -21.36
N GLN A 545 -27.90 44.19 -20.73
CA GLN A 545 -28.42 45.42 -21.37
C GLN A 545 -27.57 45.91 -22.56
N ASN A 546 -26.32 45.45 -22.67
CA ASN A 546 -25.37 45.84 -23.71
C ASN A 546 -24.84 44.61 -24.49
N ILE A 547 -24.97 44.67 -25.82
CA ILE A 547 -24.35 43.71 -26.78
C ILE A 547 -22.81 43.63 -26.61
N SER A 548 -22.18 44.69 -26.08
CA SER A 548 -20.75 44.73 -25.75
C SER A 548 -20.39 43.78 -24.61
N ASP A 549 -21.26 43.67 -23.61
CA ASP A 549 -20.97 43.03 -22.33
C ASP A 549 -21.45 41.58 -22.31
N GLU A 550 -22.57 41.27 -22.99
CA GLU A 550 -22.95 39.92 -23.40
C GLU A 550 -21.75 39.16 -24.02
N LYS A 551 -21.10 39.77 -25.02
CA LYS A 551 -19.95 39.19 -25.73
C LYS A 551 -18.70 39.08 -24.85
N LYS A 552 -18.57 39.86 -23.78
CA LYS A 552 -17.51 39.68 -22.76
C LYS A 552 -17.84 38.50 -21.86
N LEU A 553 -19.08 38.42 -21.36
CA LEU A 553 -19.52 37.37 -20.42
C LEU A 553 -19.38 35.97 -21.05
N ILE A 554 -19.91 35.78 -22.25
CA ILE A 554 -19.79 34.52 -23.01
C ILE A 554 -18.31 34.16 -23.24
N LYS A 555 -17.45 35.14 -23.52
CA LYS A 555 -16.01 34.95 -23.72
C LYS A 555 -15.26 34.61 -22.42
N ILE A 556 -15.72 35.08 -21.27
CA ILE A 556 -15.17 34.75 -19.95
C ILE A 556 -15.59 33.34 -19.54
N GLN A 557 -16.89 33.01 -19.65
CA GLN A 557 -17.44 31.68 -19.39
C GLN A 557 -16.73 30.61 -20.26
N SER A 558 -16.72 30.80 -21.58
CA SER A 558 -16.11 29.82 -22.52
C SER A 558 -14.58 29.73 -22.47
N ARG A 559 -13.88 30.68 -21.82
CA ARG A 559 -12.46 30.54 -21.47
C ARG A 559 -12.29 29.78 -20.16
N THR A 560 -13.04 30.17 -19.12
CA THR A 560 -12.95 29.55 -17.79
C THR A 560 -13.32 28.08 -17.86
N GLN A 561 -14.33 27.69 -18.66
CA GLN A 561 -14.64 26.28 -18.92
C GLN A 561 -13.45 25.52 -19.50
N ARG A 562 -12.75 26.06 -20.52
CA ARG A 562 -11.57 25.39 -21.10
C ARG A 562 -10.43 25.23 -20.10
N HIS A 563 -10.24 26.21 -19.24
CA HIS A 563 -9.21 26.13 -18.19
C HIS A 563 -9.61 25.09 -17.13
N LEU A 564 -10.90 24.97 -16.79
CA LEU A 564 -11.43 23.88 -15.94
C LEU A 564 -11.25 22.51 -16.60
N ASP A 565 -11.57 22.38 -17.90
CA ASP A 565 -11.35 21.16 -18.69
C ASP A 565 -9.86 20.77 -18.71
N TRP A 566 -8.94 21.74 -18.60
CA TRP A 566 -7.49 21.50 -18.47
C TRP A 566 -7.09 21.14 -17.03
N TYR A 567 -7.61 21.86 -16.01
CA TYR A 567 -7.33 21.58 -14.61
C TYR A 567 -7.79 20.17 -14.21
N ALA A 568 -8.95 19.72 -14.71
CA ALA A 568 -9.45 18.37 -14.49
C ALA A 568 -8.62 17.29 -15.21
N ARG A 569 -8.03 17.58 -16.39
CA ARG A 569 -7.08 16.68 -17.07
C ARG A 569 -5.77 16.56 -16.32
N ASP A 570 -5.30 17.67 -15.77
CA ASP A 570 -4.14 17.74 -14.88
C ASP A 570 -4.48 17.24 -13.45
N GLY A 571 -5.70 16.71 -13.24
CA GLY A 571 -6.18 16.08 -12.01
C GLY A 571 -6.40 17.00 -10.80
N LEU A 572 -6.35 18.31 -11.00
CA LEU A 572 -6.64 19.29 -9.96
C LEU A 572 -8.13 19.23 -9.60
N ARG A 573 -8.45 19.27 -8.30
CA ARG A 573 -9.81 19.49 -7.80
C ARG A 573 -10.26 20.89 -8.24
N THR A 574 -11.31 20.93 -9.05
CA THR A 574 -11.87 22.13 -9.66
C THR A 574 -12.99 22.72 -8.81
N LEU A 575 -12.85 23.99 -8.39
CA LEU A 575 -13.90 24.74 -7.68
C LEU A 575 -14.12 26.11 -8.33
N CYS A 576 -15.37 26.40 -8.68
CA CYS A 576 -15.83 27.67 -9.23
C CYS A 576 -16.28 28.63 -8.14
N MET A 577 -16.00 29.92 -8.36
CA MET A 577 -16.37 31.04 -7.49
C MET A 577 -17.23 32.04 -8.26
N ALA A 578 -18.41 32.33 -7.72
CA ALA A 578 -19.33 33.32 -8.28
C ALA A 578 -19.86 34.27 -7.19
N LYS A 579 -20.34 35.44 -7.59
CA LYS A 579 -21.05 36.37 -6.71
C LYS A 579 -22.39 36.81 -7.31
N LYS A 580 -23.32 37.19 -6.45
CA LYS A 580 -24.58 37.87 -6.81
C LYS A 580 -24.79 39.03 -5.84
N VAL A 581 -25.16 40.19 -6.36
CA VAL A 581 -25.53 41.36 -5.54
C VAL A 581 -27.05 41.40 -5.50
N LEU A 582 -27.63 41.45 -4.30
CA LEU A 582 -29.07 41.53 -4.09
C LEU A 582 -29.50 42.97 -3.79
N SER A 583 -30.73 43.32 -4.15
CA SER A 583 -31.41 44.46 -3.53
C SER A 583 -31.95 44.08 -2.15
N GLU A 584 -32.17 45.08 -1.28
CA GLU A 584 -32.73 44.87 0.06
C GLU A 584 -34.12 44.20 -0.04
N ASP A 585 -34.97 44.68 -0.96
CA ASP A 585 -36.28 44.09 -1.30
C ASP A 585 -36.22 42.60 -1.68
N GLU A 586 -35.19 42.18 -2.42
CA GLU A 586 -35.01 40.78 -2.82
C GLU A 586 -34.51 39.92 -1.66
N PHE A 587 -33.62 40.48 -0.83
CA PHE A 587 -33.14 39.81 0.38
C PHE A 587 -34.24 39.65 1.43
N GLU A 588 -35.04 40.69 1.70
CA GLU A 588 -36.13 40.64 2.68
C GLU A 588 -37.20 39.60 2.29
N ARG A 589 -37.62 39.57 1.01
CA ARG A 589 -38.53 38.53 0.50
C ARG A 589 -37.95 37.13 0.62
N TRP A 590 -36.64 36.98 0.39
CA TRP A 590 -35.96 35.70 0.54
C TRP A 590 -35.80 35.29 2.00
N SER A 591 -35.50 36.22 2.92
CA SER A 591 -35.43 35.95 4.37
C SER A 591 -36.78 35.50 4.90
N ASN A 592 -37.87 36.18 4.54
CA ASN A 592 -39.22 35.78 4.93
C ASN A 592 -39.57 34.36 4.43
N PHE A 593 -39.31 34.06 3.15
CA PHE A 593 -39.52 32.71 2.59
C PHE A 593 -38.59 31.66 3.24
N ARG A 594 -37.40 32.07 3.68
CA ARG A 594 -36.45 31.21 4.40
C ARG A 594 -36.91 30.91 5.83
N GLU A 595 -37.40 31.91 6.55
CA GLU A 595 -37.97 31.78 7.89
C GLU A 595 -39.25 30.94 7.88
N GLU A 596 -40.12 31.12 6.87
CA GLU A 596 -41.27 30.23 6.62
C GLU A 596 -40.82 28.76 6.40
N ALA A 597 -39.77 28.54 5.61
CA ALA A 597 -39.20 27.22 5.38
C ALA A 597 -38.49 26.62 6.61
N GLU A 598 -37.90 27.44 7.49
CA GLU A 598 -37.24 26.97 8.73
C GLU A 598 -38.25 26.69 9.86
N ALA A 599 -39.38 27.40 9.87
CA ALA A 599 -40.53 27.16 10.75
C ALA A 599 -41.44 25.99 10.30
N ALA A 600 -41.32 25.52 9.06
CA ALA A 600 -42.13 24.42 8.52
C ALA A 600 -41.88 23.08 9.25
N ILE A 601 -42.96 22.41 9.64
CA ILE A 601 -42.91 21.11 10.34
C ILE A 601 -42.90 19.93 9.34
N GLU A 602 -43.62 20.06 8.23
CA GLU A 602 -43.69 19.09 7.13
C GLU A 602 -42.88 19.60 5.92
N ASN A 603 -42.27 18.68 5.16
CA ASN A 603 -41.40 18.94 4.00
C ASN A 603 -40.30 20.00 4.19
N ARG A 604 -39.87 20.24 5.44
CA ARG A 604 -38.86 21.26 5.79
C ARG A 604 -37.61 21.21 4.91
N GLU A 605 -37.02 20.02 4.73
CA GLU A 605 -35.79 19.85 3.92
C GLU A 605 -35.98 20.24 2.44
N GLU A 606 -37.16 20.01 1.87
CA GLU A 606 -37.49 20.35 0.49
C GLU A 606 -37.64 21.87 0.31
N LEU A 607 -38.34 22.54 1.23
CA LEU A 607 -38.47 24.00 1.26
C LEU A 607 -37.12 24.70 1.55
N LEU A 608 -36.28 24.10 2.40
CA LEU A 608 -34.92 24.58 2.66
C LEU A 608 -33.98 24.40 1.46
N MET A 609 -34.27 23.45 0.57
CA MET A 609 -33.57 23.27 -0.70
C MET A 609 -34.09 24.25 -1.77
N GLU A 610 -35.40 24.47 -1.86
CA GLU A 610 -36.01 25.44 -2.79
C GLU A 610 -35.58 26.88 -2.48
N THR A 611 -35.64 27.30 -1.22
CA THR A 611 -35.14 28.61 -0.77
C THR A 611 -33.67 28.83 -1.13
N ALA A 612 -32.81 27.83 -0.91
CA ALA A 612 -31.40 27.89 -1.31
C ALA A 612 -31.24 28.00 -2.83
N GLN A 613 -31.96 27.17 -3.60
CA GLN A 613 -31.90 27.21 -5.06
C GLN A 613 -32.38 28.56 -5.62
N HIS A 614 -33.42 29.17 -5.05
CA HIS A 614 -33.91 30.49 -5.48
C HIS A 614 -32.83 31.58 -5.32
N LEU A 615 -32.14 31.60 -4.16
CA LEU A 615 -31.01 32.51 -3.90
C LEU A 615 -29.89 32.33 -4.93
N GLU A 616 -29.54 31.07 -5.23
CA GLU A 616 -28.35 30.66 -5.98
C GLU A 616 -28.53 30.65 -7.51
N THR A 617 -29.67 31.11 -8.04
CA THR A 617 -29.82 31.36 -9.49
C THR A 617 -29.28 32.73 -9.91
N ASN A 618 -28.88 32.87 -11.19
CA ASN A 618 -28.45 34.13 -11.80
C ASN A 618 -27.17 34.67 -11.11
N LEU A 619 -26.10 33.87 -11.15
CA LEU A 619 -24.81 34.18 -10.54
C LEU A 619 -23.81 34.81 -11.54
N SER A 620 -22.96 35.72 -11.05
CA SER A 620 -21.88 36.34 -11.83
C SER A 620 -20.54 35.65 -11.56
N LEU A 621 -19.96 35.02 -12.57
CA LEU A 621 -18.70 34.25 -12.46
C LEU A 621 -17.50 35.17 -12.17
N LEU A 622 -16.85 34.98 -11.01
CA LEU A 622 -15.58 35.65 -10.67
C LEU A 622 -14.40 34.89 -11.27
N GLY A 623 -14.39 33.57 -11.09
CA GLY A 623 -13.28 32.72 -11.50
C GLY A 623 -13.41 31.27 -11.04
N ALA A 624 -12.28 30.55 -11.12
CA ALA A 624 -12.16 29.17 -10.68
C ALA A 624 -10.76 28.89 -10.11
N THR A 625 -10.65 27.80 -9.35
CA THR A 625 -9.43 27.34 -8.66
C THR A 625 -9.14 25.88 -9.00
N GLY A 626 -7.87 25.51 -8.96
CA GLY A 626 -7.36 24.15 -9.12
C GLY A 626 -6.44 23.79 -7.96
N ILE A 627 -6.89 22.85 -7.13
CA ILE A 627 -6.20 22.36 -5.93
C ILE A 627 -5.64 20.97 -6.22
N GLU A 628 -4.40 20.68 -5.83
CA GLU A 628 -3.76 19.38 -6.03
C GLU A 628 -3.75 18.56 -4.73
N ASP A 629 -4.03 17.26 -4.88
CA ASP A 629 -4.02 16.25 -3.82
C ASP A 629 -2.66 15.51 -3.89
N ARG A 630 -1.68 15.95 -3.09
CA ARG A 630 -0.25 15.56 -3.27
C ARG A 630 -0.07 14.04 -3.14
N LEU A 631 0.64 13.41 -4.08
CA LEU A 631 1.11 12.02 -3.94
C LEU A 631 2.02 11.86 -2.71
N GLN A 632 2.05 10.67 -2.10
CA GLN A 632 3.12 10.36 -1.14
C GLN A 632 4.47 10.29 -1.88
N GLU A 633 5.53 10.64 -1.16
CA GLU A 633 6.92 10.50 -1.59
C GLU A 633 7.23 9.05 -2.04
N GLY A 634 8.07 8.89 -3.07
CA GLY A 634 8.50 7.58 -3.58
C GLY A 634 7.43 6.72 -4.29
N VAL A 635 6.16 7.15 -4.35
CA VAL A 635 5.05 6.40 -4.98
C VAL A 635 5.30 6.00 -6.45
N PRO A 636 5.64 6.91 -7.38
CA PRO A 636 5.79 6.54 -8.80
C PRO A 636 6.96 5.59 -9.05
N ASP A 637 8.11 5.77 -8.39
CA ASP A 637 9.24 4.83 -8.44
C ASP A 637 8.89 3.47 -7.83
N THR A 638 8.14 3.45 -6.73
CA THR A 638 7.63 2.21 -6.13
C THR A 638 6.72 1.46 -7.09
N ILE A 639 5.77 2.15 -7.73
CA ILE A 639 4.85 1.57 -8.72
C ILE A 639 5.61 1.08 -9.97
N ALA A 640 6.55 1.85 -10.50
CA ALA A 640 7.40 1.44 -11.62
C ALA A 640 8.22 0.18 -11.27
N SER A 641 8.83 0.15 -10.09
CA SER A 641 9.62 -1.00 -9.60
C SER A 641 8.79 -2.27 -9.43
N LEU A 642 7.59 -2.15 -8.85
CA LEU A 642 6.64 -3.26 -8.68
C LEU A 642 6.09 -3.76 -10.04
N ARG A 643 5.92 -2.86 -11.02
CA ARG A 643 5.58 -3.23 -12.41
C ARG A 643 6.72 -3.95 -13.12
N GLU A 644 7.99 -3.52 -12.97
CA GLU A 644 9.15 -4.27 -13.50
C GLU A 644 9.24 -5.69 -12.89
N ALA A 645 8.92 -5.82 -11.61
CA ALA A 645 8.78 -7.09 -10.89
C ALA A 645 7.61 -7.96 -11.38
N GLY A 646 6.71 -7.44 -12.23
CA GLY A 646 5.55 -8.17 -12.76
C GLY A 646 4.42 -8.33 -11.76
N ILE A 647 4.21 -7.34 -10.89
CA ILE A 647 3.05 -7.25 -10.03
C ILE A 647 2.03 -6.32 -10.70
N ASN A 648 0.81 -6.80 -10.87
CA ASN A 648 -0.30 -6.01 -11.42
C ASN A 648 -0.89 -5.16 -10.29
N ILE A 649 -0.99 -3.85 -10.49
CA ILE A 649 -1.53 -2.91 -9.49
C ILE A 649 -2.88 -2.39 -10.00
N TRP A 650 -3.94 -2.58 -9.22
CA TRP A 650 -5.29 -2.09 -9.50
C TRP A 650 -5.67 -1.06 -8.42
N VAL A 651 -6.37 0.01 -8.80
CA VAL A 651 -6.78 1.09 -7.88
C VAL A 651 -8.30 1.04 -7.69
N LEU A 652 -8.75 0.92 -6.44
CA LEU A 652 -10.16 0.73 -6.08
C LEU A 652 -10.63 1.89 -5.19
N THR A 653 -10.99 3.03 -5.79
CA THR A 653 -11.24 4.30 -5.09
C THR A 653 -12.72 4.72 -5.07
N GLY A 654 -13.08 5.54 -4.07
CA GLY A 654 -14.37 6.23 -4.00
C GLY A 654 -14.47 7.49 -4.89
N ASP A 655 -13.36 7.95 -5.48
CA ASP A 655 -13.27 9.26 -6.15
C ASP A 655 -13.96 9.33 -7.53
N LYS A 656 -14.04 10.55 -8.08
CA LYS A 656 -14.40 10.82 -9.49
C LYS A 656 -13.43 10.09 -10.44
N GLN A 657 -13.97 9.68 -11.59
CA GLN A 657 -13.23 9.00 -12.64
C GLN A 657 -12.04 9.81 -13.19
N GLU A 658 -12.23 11.10 -13.46
CA GLU A 658 -11.19 11.98 -14.04
C GLU A 658 -9.98 12.09 -13.11
N THR A 659 -10.22 12.36 -11.82
CA THR A 659 -9.19 12.42 -10.77
C THR A 659 -8.45 11.09 -10.62
N ALA A 660 -9.17 9.96 -10.65
CA ALA A 660 -8.56 8.63 -10.58
C ALA A 660 -7.65 8.34 -11.79
N ILE A 661 -8.04 8.76 -13.00
CA ILE A 661 -7.23 8.61 -14.22
C ILE A 661 -5.97 9.48 -14.14
N ASN A 662 -6.07 10.76 -13.74
CA ASN A 662 -4.86 11.59 -13.63
C ASN A 662 -3.92 11.11 -12.53
N VAL A 663 -4.44 10.65 -11.38
CA VAL A 663 -3.59 10.03 -10.35
C VAL A 663 -2.91 8.77 -10.88
N ALA A 664 -3.59 7.95 -11.69
CA ALA A 664 -2.95 6.80 -12.35
C ALA A 664 -1.86 7.21 -13.36
N HIS A 665 -2.01 8.33 -14.08
CA HIS A 665 -0.92 8.87 -14.92
C HIS A 665 0.24 9.43 -14.08
N SER A 666 -0.06 10.20 -13.03
CA SER A 666 0.93 10.80 -12.12
C SER A 666 1.76 9.73 -11.39
N CYS A 667 1.11 8.64 -10.99
CA CYS A 667 1.73 7.45 -10.38
C CYS A 667 2.47 6.54 -11.37
N GLN A 668 2.55 6.89 -12.67
CA GLN A 668 3.10 6.02 -13.74
C GLN A 668 2.44 4.62 -13.81
N LEU A 669 1.18 4.53 -13.40
CA LEU A 669 0.37 3.32 -13.50
C LEU A 669 -0.16 3.16 -14.94
N LEU A 670 -0.59 4.27 -15.56
CA LEU A 670 -0.95 4.38 -16.98
C LEU A 670 0.01 5.36 -17.68
N ASP A 671 0.55 5.00 -18.83
CA ASP A 671 1.37 5.92 -19.64
C ASP A 671 0.46 6.77 -20.56
N GLN A 672 0.94 7.93 -21.02
CA GLN A 672 0.18 8.80 -21.94
C GLN A 672 -0.12 8.15 -23.31
N SER A 673 0.56 7.03 -23.63
CA SER A 673 0.37 6.22 -24.83
C SER A 673 -0.61 5.05 -24.67
N ASP A 674 -1.11 4.79 -23.45
CA ASP A 674 -1.97 3.63 -23.18
C ASP A 674 -3.40 3.86 -23.68
N THR A 675 -4.05 2.81 -24.17
CA THR A 675 -5.46 2.86 -24.60
C THR A 675 -6.38 2.59 -23.41
N VAL A 676 -7.10 3.63 -22.96
CA VAL A 676 -7.94 3.56 -21.76
C VAL A 676 -9.42 3.35 -22.14
N PHE A 677 -9.94 2.14 -21.90
CA PHE A 677 -11.38 1.86 -22.05
C PHE A 677 -12.15 2.28 -20.81
N THR A 678 -13.23 3.04 -20.99
CA THR A 678 -14.20 3.40 -19.94
C THR A 678 -15.50 2.62 -20.13
N ILE A 679 -15.99 1.95 -19.09
CA ILE A 679 -17.28 1.24 -19.11
C ILE A 679 -18.18 1.80 -18.01
N ASN A 680 -19.08 2.70 -18.41
CA ASN A 680 -20.07 3.36 -17.55
C ASN A 680 -21.49 3.07 -18.06
N THR A 681 -22.14 2.04 -17.52
CA THR A 681 -23.53 1.66 -17.83
C THR A 681 -24.32 1.18 -16.60
N GLU A 682 -25.63 1.38 -16.65
CA GLU A 682 -26.57 0.94 -15.60
C GLU A 682 -27.48 -0.23 -16.03
N SER A 683 -27.52 -0.55 -17.34
CA SER A 683 -28.32 -1.68 -17.88
C SER A 683 -27.45 -2.90 -18.18
N LYS A 684 -27.89 -4.08 -17.73
CA LYS A 684 -27.17 -5.36 -17.88
C LYS A 684 -26.84 -5.68 -19.34
N GLU A 685 -27.81 -5.60 -20.24
CA GLU A 685 -27.64 -5.98 -21.65
C GLU A 685 -26.61 -5.07 -22.35
N THR A 686 -26.63 -3.78 -22.03
CA THR A 686 -25.63 -2.83 -22.53
C THR A 686 -24.24 -3.08 -21.94
N CYS A 687 -24.15 -3.45 -20.66
CA CYS A 687 -22.88 -3.82 -20.02
C CYS A 687 -22.29 -5.09 -20.65
N GLU A 688 -23.11 -6.11 -20.91
CA GLU A 688 -22.66 -7.35 -21.55
C GLU A 688 -22.18 -7.12 -22.98
N SER A 689 -22.93 -6.34 -23.78
CA SER A 689 -22.54 -5.99 -25.15
C SER A 689 -21.24 -5.18 -25.21
N ILE A 690 -21.04 -4.21 -24.31
CA ILE A 690 -19.79 -3.41 -24.25
C ILE A 690 -18.61 -4.26 -23.77
N LEU A 691 -18.82 -5.15 -22.79
CA LEU A 691 -17.80 -6.11 -22.37
C LEU A 691 -17.38 -7.02 -23.52
N ASP A 692 -18.32 -7.59 -24.27
CA ASP A 692 -17.98 -8.46 -25.41
C ASP A 692 -17.26 -7.69 -26.53
N CYS A 693 -17.71 -6.48 -26.89
CA CYS A 693 -17.07 -5.66 -27.93
C CYS A 693 -15.65 -5.21 -27.52
N THR A 694 -15.46 -4.74 -26.29
CA THR A 694 -14.12 -4.33 -25.79
C THR A 694 -13.17 -5.52 -25.67
N LEU A 695 -13.69 -6.70 -25.30
CA LEU A 695 -12.91 -7.94 -25.22
C LEU A 695 -12.55 -8.45 -26.63
N GLU A 696 -13.41 -8.29 -27.63
CA GLU A 696 -13.05 -8.50 -29.04
C GLU A 696 -11.96 -7.52 -29.52
N ASP A 697 -12.06 -6.23 -29.20
CA ASP A 697 -11.04 -5.24 -29.58
C ASP A 697 -9.68 -5.53 -28.92
N VAL A 698 -9.67 -5.86 -27.62
CA VAL A 698 -8.45 -6.30 -26.93
C VAL A 698 -7.89 -7.59 -27.54
N LYS A 699 -8.72 -8.53 -27.99
CA LYS A 699 -8.27 -9.74 -28.73
C LYS A 699 -7.74 -9.44 -30.14
N LYS A 700 -8.10 -8.31 -30.77
CA LYS A 700 -7.48 -7.86 -32.04
C LYS A 700 -6.04 -7.37 -31.80
N PHE A 701 -5.78 -6.72 -30.66
CA PHE A 701 -4.42 -6.34 -30.25
C PHE A 701 -3.57 -7.53 -29.77
N PHE A 702 -4.18 -8.53 -29.11
CA PHE A 702 -3.50 -9.73 -28.63
C PHE A 702 -3.95 -11.01 -29.38
N PRO A 703 -3.48 -11.25 -30.62
CA PRO A 703 -3.83 -12.45 -31.38
C PRO A 703 -3.28 -13.72 -30.70
N GLU A 704 -4.18 -14.59 -30.23
CA GLU A 704 -3.78 -15.84 -29.56
C GLU A 704 -2.89 -16.71 -30.46
N LYS A 705 -1.68 -17.01 -30.00
CA LYS A 705 -0.80 -18.06 -30.55
C LYS A 705 -1.40 -19.45 -30.25
N LYS A 706 -2.46 -19.81 -30.99
CA LYS A 706 -3.18 -21.08 -30.90
C LYS A 706 -2.19 -22.25 -30.94
N LYS A 707 -2.22 -23.09 -29.91
CA LYS A 707 -1.42 -24.31 -29.80
C LYS A 707 -1.78 -25.26 -30.94
N ARG A 708 -1.03 -25.22 -32.05
CA ARG A 708 -1.13 -26.25 -33.11
C ARG A 708 -0.77 -27.60 -32.51
N GLY A 709 -1.52 -28.61 -32.93
CA GLY A 709 -1.47 -29.95 -32.34
C GLY A 709 -0.13 -30.68 -32.52
N ILE A 710 0.00 -31.78 -31.79
CA ILE A 710 1.12 -32.70 -31.84
C ILE A 710 1.32 -33.21 -33.30
N PHE A 711 2.59 -33.46 -33.68
CA PHE A 711 3.08 -33.79 -35.04
C PHE A 711 3.23 -32.62 -36.04
N LYS A 712 4.41 -32.00 -36.03
CA LYS A 712 5.37 -32.16 -37.13
C LYS A 712 6.80 -31.80 -36.71
N LEU A 713 7.78 -32.44 -37.36
CA LEU A 713 9.20 -32.40 -37.02
C LEU A 713 9.95 -31.32 -37.81
N ASN A 714 10.87 -30.62 -37.13
CA ASN A 714 11.97 -29.79 -37.62
C ASN A 714 11.89 -29.18 -39.04
N LYS A 715 11.72 -27.86 -39.08
CA LYS A 715 12.63 -27.02 -39.87
C LYS A 715 12.85 -25.68 -39.20
N ALA A 716 14.11 -25.36 -38.89
CA ALA A 716 14.47 -24.04 -38.38
C ALA A 716 14.71 -23.10 -39.57
N SER A 717 13.89 -22.07 -39.68
CA SER A 717 14.11 -20.92 -40.58
C SER A 717 13.73 -19.68 -39.79
N VAL A 718 14.74 -18.86 -39.45
CA VAL A 718 14.54 -17.60 -38.72
C VAL A 718 13.98 -16.57 -39.71
N SER A 719 12.66 -16.40 -39.68
CA SER A 719 11.99 -15.25 -40.27
C SER A 719 11.77 -14.21 -39.18
N ASN A 720 12.55 -13.13 -39.20
CA ASN A 720 12.36 -11.97 -38.33
C ASN A 720 11.10 -11.21 -38.82
N GLU A 721 9.93 -11.65 -38.39
CA GLU A 721 8.73 -10.82 -38.42
C GLU A 721 8.75 -9.90 -37.21
N THR A 722 8.75 -8.59 -37.44
CA THR A 722 8.78 -7.57 -36.39
C THR A 722 7.44 -7.58 -35.66
N GLU A 723 7.35 -8.22 -34.49
CA GLU A 723 6.17 -8.14 -33.63
C GLU A 723 5.99 -6.69 -33.16
N ALA A 724 5.10 -5.96 -33.83
CA ALA A 724 4.82 -4.56 -33.56
C ALA A 724 4.38 -4.37 -32.10
N ALA A 725 4.84 -3.29 -31.47
CA ALA A 725 4.59 -3.03 -30.05
C ALA A 725 3.09 -2.96 -29.76
N CYS A 726 2.58 -3.94 -29.03
CA CYS A 726 1.16 -3.97 -28.65
C CYS A 726 0.85 -2.83 -27.67
N PRO A 727 -0.15 -1.98 -27.94
CA PRO A 727 -0.52 -0.91 -27.02
C PRO A 727 -1.00 -1.50 -25.69
N GLN A 728 -0.50 -0.97 -24.57
CA GLN A 728 -0.92 -1.44 -23.25
C GLN A 728 -2.28 -0.83 -22.90
N VAL A 729 -3.17 -1.67 -22.36
CA VAL A 729 -4.60 -1.36 -22.21
C VAL A 729 -4.92 -1.01 -20.75
N GLY A 730 -5.51 0.16 -20.53
CA GLY A 730 -6.13 0.53 -19.25
C GLY A 730 -7.64 0.28 -19.26
N LEU A 731 -8.21 -0.09 -18.11
CA LEU A 731 -9.65 -0.29 -17.94
C LEU A 731 -10.18 0.53 -16.77
N VAL A 732 -11.27 1.27 -16.99
CA VAL A 732 -11.89 2.15 -15.99
C VAL A 732 -13.38 1.85 -15.89
N ILE A 733 -13.87 1.60 -14.67
CA ILE A 733 -15.25 1.16 -14.39
C ILE A 733 -15.81 1.95 -13.20
N ASP A 734 -17.05 2.47 -13.32
CA ASP A 734 -17.78 3.09 -12.22
C ASP A 734 -18.47 2.05 -11.30
N GLY A 735 -18.55 2.37 -10.00
CA GLY A 735 -19.18 1.54 -8.97
C GLY A 735 -20.63 1.14 -9.27
N ARG A 736 -21.38 1.89 -10.07
CA ARG A 736 -22.72 1.48 -10.52
C ARG A 736 -22.66 0.30 -11.49
N THR A 737 -21.78 0.38 -12.49
CA THR A 737 -21.55 -0.70 -13.46
C THR A 737 -20.96 -1.94 -12.78
N LEU A 738 -20.11 -1.76 -11.77
CA LEU A 738 -19.58 -2.85 -10.98
C LEU A 738 -20.68 -3.65 -10.23
N ASN A 739 -21.73 -2.98 -9.74
CA ASN A 739 -22.93 -3.69 -9.22
C ASN A 739 -23.64 -4.50 -10.31
N VAL A 740 -23.78 -3.94 -11.52
CA VAL A 740 -24.41 -4.64 -12.66
C VAL A 740 -23.61 -5.88 -13.07
N ILE A 741 -22.28 -5.85 -13.00
CA ILE A 741 -21.42 -7.01 -13.27
C ILE A 741 -21.65 -8.13 -12.24
N PHE A 742 -21.60 -7.81 -10.93
CA PHE A 742 -21.80 -8.79 -9.86
C PHE A 742 -23.24 -9.34 -9.83
N GLN A 743 -24.26 -8.49 -9.87
CA GLN A 743 -25.67 -8.92 -9.87
C GLN A 743 -26.06 -9.60 -11.18
N GLY A 744 -25.44 -9.21 -12.30
CA GLY A 744 -25.70 -9.77 -13.62
C GLY A 744 -25.05 -11.12 -13.89
N GLY A 745 -24.07 -11.55 -13.07
CA GLY A 745 -23.28 -12.75 -13.30
C GLY A 745 -22.22 -12.63 -14.41
N LEU A 746 -21.80 -11.39 -14.73
CA LEU A 746 -20.84 -11.09 -15.81
C LEU A 746 -19.37 -11.15 -15.33
N GLU A 747 -19.15 -11.61 -14.09
CA GLU A 747 -17.86 -11.68 -13.40
C GLU A 747 -16.73 -12.31 -14.24
N THR A 748 -17.05 -13.41 -14.97
CA THR A 748 -16.06 -14.15 -15.77
C THR A 748 -15.63 -13.37 -17.01
N LYS A 749 -16.57 -12.70 -17.71
CA LYS A 749 -16.28 -11.81 -18.85
C LYS A 749 -15.44 -10.61 -18.41
N PHE A 750 -15.84 -9.96 -17.30
CA PHE A 750 -15.08 -8.87 -16.70
C PHE A 750 -13.65 -9.30 -16.34
N LEU A 751 -13.48 -10.47 -15.69
CA LEU A 751 -12.17 -10.98 -15.30
C LEU A 751 -11.30 -11.38 -16.50
N GLU A 752 -11.90 -11.90 -17.59
CA GLU A 752 -11.18 -12.19 -18.83
C GLU A 752 -10.67 -10.91 -19.50
N LEU A 753 -11.49 -9.85 -19.56
CA LEU A 753 -11.05 -8.53 -20.05
C LEU A 753 -9.95 -7.94 -19.16
N ALA A 754 -10.20 -7.87 -17.84
CA ALA A 754 -9.29 -7.30 -16.85
C ALA A 754 -7.92 -8.00 -16.75
N LYS A 755 -7.83 -9.28 -17.16
CA LYS A 755 -6.58 -10.04 -17.25
C LYS A 755 -5.66 -9.60 -18.40
N HIS A 756 -6.22 -9.02 -19.46
CA HIS A 756 -5.46 -8.48 -20.60
C HIS A 756 -5.12 -7.00 -20.41
N CYS A 757 -5.73 -6.33 -19.43
CA CYS A 757 -5.45 -4.95 -19.08
C CYS A 757 -4.18 -4.84 -18.21
N ARG A 758 -3.36 -3.83 -18.49
CA ARG A 758 -2.17 -3.42 -17.72
C ARG A 758 -2.54 -2.99 -16.29
N SER A 759 -3.64 -2.26 -16.17
CA SER A 759 -4.18 -1.76 -14.91
C SER A 759 -5.71 -1.65 -15.00
N VAL A 760 -6.37 -1.75 -13.85
CA VAL A 760 -7.82 -1.55 -13.70
C VAL A 760 -8.06 -0.51 -12.61
N LEU A 761 -8.88 0.48 -12.93
CA LEU A 761 -9.36 1.52 -12.03
C LEU A 761 -10.85 1.29 -11.76
N CYS A 762 -11.23 1.01 -10.52
CA CYS A 762 -12.62 1.08 -10.10
C CYS A 762 -12.85 2.41 -9.38
N CYS A 763 -13.76 3.23 -9.91
CA CYS A 763 -14.08 4.57 -9.42
C CYS A 763 -15.43 4.55 -8.69
N ARG A 764 -15.65 5.44 -7.72
CA ARG A 764 -16.85 5.45 -6.85
C ARG A 764 -17.20 4.09 -6.21
N ALA A 765 -16.18 3.27 -5.93
CA ALA A 765 -16.35 1.93 -5.40
C ALA A 765 -16.61 1.95 -3.88
N THR A 766 -17.71 1.35 -3.44
CA THR A 766 -18.05 1.21 -2.01
C THR A 766 -17.15 0.17 -1.31
N PRO A 767 -16.93 0.26 0.02
CA PRO A 767 -16.14 -0.70 0.79
C PRO A 767 -16.49 -2.18 0.55
N LEU A 768 -17.77 -2.49 0.37
CA LEU A 768 -18.23 -3.85 0.09
C LEU A 768 -17.78 -4.31 -1.31
N GLN A 769 -17.95 -3.45 -2.33
CA GLN A 769 -17.54 -3.71 -3.72
C GLN A 769 -16.03 -3.88 -3.85
N LYS A 770 -15.21 -3.06 -3.16
CA LYS A 770 -13.75 -3.27 -3.11
C LYS A 770 -13.42 -4.70 -2.68
N SER A 771 -14.06 -5.17 -1.60
CA SER A 771 -13.88 -6.55 -1.11
C SER A 771 -14.33 -7.63 -2.11
N MET A 772 -15.36 -7.35 -2.92
CA MET A 772 -15.88 -8.28 -3.93
C MET A 772 -14.91 -8.42 -5.11
N VAL A 773 -14.28 -7.33 -5.58
CA VAL A 773 -13.25 -7.36 -6.63
C VAL A 773 -12.04 -8.19 -6.18
N VAL A 774 -11.56 -7.98 -4.96
CA VAL A 774 -10.44 -8.77 -4.39
C VAL A 774 -10.79 -10.26 -4.32
N LYS A 775 -11.98 -10.61 -3.80
CA LYS A 775 -12.46 -12.00 -3.74
C LYS A 775 -12.54 -12.64 -5.13
N LEU A 776 -13.10 -11.93 -6.11
CA LEU A 776 -13.23 -12.40 -7.50
C LEU A 776 -11.88 -12.78 -8.10
N VAL A 777 -10.89 -11.89 -8.03
CA VAL A 777 -9.54 -12.13 -8.58
C VAL A 777 -8.85 -13.28 -7.84
N ARG A 778 -8.90 -13.26 -6.50
CA ARG A 778 -8.30 -14.29 -5.64
C ARG A 778 -8.84 -15.68 -5.94
N ASP A 779 -10.17 -15.85 -5.94
CA ASP A 779 -10.81 -17.17 -5.96
C ASP A 779 -10.89 -17.78 -7.36
N GLN A 780 -11.07 -16.95 -8.41
CA GLN A 780 -11.10 -17.43 -9.79
C GLN A 780 -9.70 -17.64 -10.37
N LEU A 781 -8.76 -16.69 -10.21
CA LEU A 781 -7.41 -16.83 -10.78
C LEU A 781 -6.46 -17.67 -9.89
N LYS A 782 -6.76 -17.82 -8.59
CA LYS A 782 -5.95 -18.56 -7.60
C LYS A 782 -4.51 -18.03 -7.49
N VAL A 783 -4.41 -16.70 -7.63
CA VAL A 783 -3.19 -15.89 -7.52
C VAL A 783 -3.03 -15.35 -6.11
N MET A 784 -1.81 -15.02 -5.71
CA MET A 784 -1.57 -14.36 -4.41
C MET A 784 -1.97 -12.89 -4.50
N THR A 785 -2.96 -12.51 -3.68
CA THR A 785 -3.50 -11.16 -3.61
C THR A 785 -2.98 -10.40 -2.40
N LEU A 786 -2.56 -9.16 -2.61
CA LEU A 786 -2.30 -8.18 -1.55
C LEU A 786 -3.27 -7.00 -1.69
N SER A 787 -3.73 -6.44 -0.58
CA SER A 787 -4.42 -5.14 -0.58
C SER A 787 -3.84 -4.18 0.45
N ILE A 788 -3.94 -2.88 0.17
CA ILE A 788 -3.39 -1.79 0.98
C ILE A 788 -4.38 -0.64 1.10
N GLY A 789 -4.50 -0.10 2.31
CA GLY A 789 -5.32 1.08 2.64
C GLY A 789 -4.97 1.62 4.03
N ASP A 790 -5.37 2.85 4.34
CA ASP A 790 -5.26 3.48 5.67
C ASP A 790 -6.63 3.65 6.35
N GLY A 791 -7.67 3.96 5.57
CA GLY A 791 -9.01 4.26 6.08
C GLY A 791 -9.85 3.06 6.54
N ALA A 792 -10.89 3.35 7.32
CA ALA A 792 -11.91 2.37 7.73
C ALA A 792 -12.67 1.76 6.53
N ASN A 793 -12.72 2.47 5.40
CA ASN A 793 -13.32 2.05 4.14
C ASN A 793 -12.63 0.84 3.50
N ASP A 794 -11.38 0.57 3.89
CA ASP A 794 -10.54 -0.44 3.25
C ASP A 794 -10.32 -1.68 4.13
N VAL A 795 -10.81 -1.69 5.37
CA VAL A 795 -10.77 -2.86 6.27
C VAL A 795 -11.39 -4.10 5.61
N SER A 796 -12.50 -3.95 4.89
CA SER A 796 -13.14 -5.03 4.12
C SER A 796 -12.30 -5.52 2.94
N MET A 797 -11.47 -4.66 2.35
CA MET A 797 -10.54 -4.98 1.26
C MET A 797 -9.27 -5.67 1.78
N ILE A 798 -8.72 -5.18 2.91
CA ILE A 798 -7.57 -5.70 3.66
C ILE A 798 -7.84 -7.13 4.17
N GLN A 799 -9.02 -7.38 4.72
CA GLN A 799 -9.44 -8.72 5.17
C GLN A 799 -9.78 -9.67 4.02
N ALA A 800 -10.12 -9.15 2.84
CA ALA A 800 -10.46 -9.97 1.67
C ALA A 800 -9.24 -10.54 0.93
N ALA A 801 -8.09 -9.85 0.95
CA ALA A 801 -6.87 -10.34 0.29
C ALA A 801 -6.20 -11.49 1.08
N ASP A 802 -5.27 -12.20 0.44
CA ASP A 802 -4.41 -13.16 1.13
C ASP A 802 -3.48 -12.43 2.10
N ILE A 803 -2.94 -11.28 1.70
CA ILE A 803 -2.17 -10.35 2.56
C ILE A 803 -2.86 -8.99 2.60
N GLY A 804 -3.14 -8.47 3.77
CA GLY A 804 -3.71 -7.13 3.96
C GLY A 804 -2.73 -6.23 4.69
N MET A 805 -2.47 -5.04 4.16
CA MET A 805 -1.60 -4.04 4.80
C MET A 805 -2.36 -2.79 5.19
N GLY A 806 -2.03 -2.26 6.37
CA GLY A 806 -2.49 -0.96 6.83
C GLY A 806 -1.40 0.09 6.70
N ILE A 807 -1.72 1.24 6.11
CA ILE A 807 -0.90 2.45 6.22
C ILE A 807 -1.25 3.19 7.52
N SER A 808 -0.24 3.69 8.23
CA SER A 808 -0.39 4.40 9.51
C SER A 808 -0.72 5.89 9.31
N GLY A 809 -1.85 6.16 8.63
CA GLY A 809 -2.30 7.50 8.26
C GLY A 809 -3.05 8.27 9.35
N GLN A 810 -3.25 9.58 9.11
CA GLN A 810 -3.99 10.47 10.02
C GLN A 810 -5.51 10.19 10.08
N GLU A 811 -6.07 9.40 9.15
CA GLU A 811 -7.49 9.03 9.13
C GLU A 811 -7.86 7.98 10.20
N GLY A 812 -6.86 7.34 10.81
CA GLY A 812 -7.00 6.56 12.04
C GLY A 812 -6.56 5.11 11.93
N MET A 813 -6.29 4.49 13.08
CA MET A 813 -5.63 3.18 13.16
C MET A 813 -6.51 1.96 12.75
N GLN A 814 -7.66 2.15 12.10
CA GLN A 814 -8.60 1.03 11.84
C GLN A 814 -8.10 0.04 10.79
N ALA A 815 -7.49 0.49 9.69
CA ALA A 815 -6.82 -0.39 8.74
C ALA A 815 -5.64 -1.11 9.42
N VAL A 816 -4.76 -0.34 10.06
CA VAL A 816 -3.58 -0.83 10.83
C VAL A 816 -3.95 -1.94 11.81
N MET A 817 -4.99 -1.75 12.64
CA MET A 817 -5.44 -2.75 13.60
C MET A 817 -5.98 -4.02 12.95
N SER A 818 -6.57 -3.90 11.76
CA SER A 818 -7.22 -4.98 11.00
C SER A 818 -6.31 -5.66 9.97
N SER A 819 -5.07 -5.18 9.83
CA SER A 819 -4.08 -5.63 8.85
C SER A 819 -3.13 -6.70 9.38
N ASP A 820 -2.49 -7.42 8.46
CA ASP A 820 -1.43 -8.39 8.74
C ASP A 820 -0.06 -7.72 8.92
N PHE A 821 0.17 -6.63 8.20
CA PHE A 821 1.37 -5.79 8.27
C PHE A 821 0.97 -4.32 8.31
N ALA A 822 1.58 -3.56 9.21
CA ALA A 822 1.46 -2.11 9.25
C ALA A 822 2.72 -1.47 8.67
N ILE A 823 2.55 -0.51 7.76
CA ILE A 823 3.63 0.32 7.23
C ILE A 823 3.33 1.80 7.51
N SER A 824 4.36 2.63 7.54
CA SER A 824 4.27 4.08 7.72
C SER A 824 3.90 4.78 6.40
N ARG A 825 4.75 4.66 5.37
CA ARG A 825 4.58 5.25 4.03
C ARG A 825 4.51 4.20 2.92
N PHE A 826 3.93 4.55 1.77
CA PHE A 826 3.89 3.69 0.60
C PHE A 826 5.29 3.30 0.07
N LYS A 827 6.29 4.19 0.17
CA LYS A 827 7.67 3.94 -0.32
C LYS A 827 8.32 2.68 0.28
N HIS A 828 8.05 2.40 1.55
CA HIS A 828 8.59 1.22 2.27
C HIS A 828 8.10 -0.11 1.67
N LEU A 829 7.03 -0.11 0.87
CA LEU A 829 6.54 -1.29 0.16
C LEU A 829 7.56 -1.84 -0.85
N LYS A 830 8.35 -0.96 -1.49
CA LYS A 830 9.36 -1.34 -2.48
C LYS A 830 10.38 -2.32 -1.90
N LYS A 831 10.99 -1.96 -0.76
CA LYS A 831 11.97 -2.80 -0.06
C LYS A 831 11.32 -4.01 0.61
N LEU A 832 10.16 -3.84 1.24
CA LEU A 832 9.45 -4.92 1.95
C LEU A 832 9.13 -6.13 1.04
N LEU A 833 8.66 -5.91 -0.20
CA LEU A 833 8.37 -7.01 -1.13
C LEU A 833 9.62 -7.52 -1.85
N LEU A 834 10.38 -6.62 -2.49
CA LEU A 834 11.45 -7.01 -3.40
C LEU A 834 12.66 -7.62 -2.68
N VAL A 835 12.92 -7.20 -1.43
CA VAL A 835 14.04 -7.70 -0.62
C VAL A 835 13.56 -8.71 0.40
N HIS A 836 12.75 -8.29 1.39
CA HIS A 836 12.35 -9.19 2.49
C HIS A 836 11.41 -10.30 2.03
N GLY A 837 10.38 -9.99 1.24
CA GLY A 837 9.46 -10.99 0.71
C GLY A 837 10.19 -12.08 -0.09
N HIS A 838 11.04 -11.68 -1.04
CA HIS A 838 11.88 -12.62 -1.81
C HIS A 838 12.80 -13.46 -0.90
N TRP A 839 13.49 -12.85 0.07
CA TRP A 839 14.34 -13.58 1.01
C TRP A 839 13.56 -14.55 1.90
N CYS A 840 12.43 -14.15 2.49
CA CYS A 840 11.60 -15.00 3.35
C CYS A 840 11.07 -16.22 2.58
N TYR A 841 10.58 -16.02 1.36
CA TYR A 841 10.21 -17.11 0.45
C TYR A 841 11.40 -18.03 0.15
N SER A 842 12.53 -17.47 -0.29
CA SER A 842 13.71 -18.24 -0.72
C SER A 842 14.33 -19.05 0.43
N ARG A 843 14.46 -18.45 1.62
CA ARG A 843 14.95 -19.12 2.83
C ARG A 843 14.04 -20.28 3.23
N LEU A 844 12.75 -20.01 3.42
CA LEU A 844 11.81 -21.02 3.93
C LEU A 844 11.65 -22.19 2.94
N ALA A 845 11.56 -21.90 1.64
CA ALA A 845 11.50 -22.93 0.60
C ALA A 845 12.67 -23.92 0.68
N ASN A 846 13.90 -23.41 0.75
CA ASN A 846 15.10 -24.26 0.76
C ASN A 846 15.25 -25.00 2.10
N MET A 847 14.94 -24.34 3.22
CA MET A 847 14.93 -24.94 4.56
C MET A 847 13.95 -26.12 4.68
N VAL A 848 12.70 -25.98 4.19
CA VAL A 848 11.68 -27.04 4.22
C VAL A 848 12.14 -28.25 3.39
N ILE A 849 12.69 -28.03 2.19
CA ILE A 849 13.23 -29.11 1.34
C ILE A 849 14.38 -29.84 2.04
N TYR A 850 15.30 -29.11 2.68
CA TYR A 850 16.40 -29.70 3.44
C TYR A 850 15.90 -30.55 4.63
N PHE A 851 14.87 -30.09 5.35
CA PHE A 851 14.29 -30.85 6.46
C PHE A 851 13.66 -32.18 6.01
N PHE A 852 12.96 -32.23 4.88
CA PHE A 852 12.52 -33.51 4.31
C PHE A 852 13.71 -34.39 3.96
N TYR A 853 14.71 -33.84 3.25
CA TYR A 853 15.94 -34.58 2.91
C TYR A 853 16.62 -35.20 4.15
N LYS A 854 16.84 -34.45 5.25
CA LYS A 854 17.59 -34.97 6.41
C LYS A 854 16.90 -36.16 7.06
N ASN A 855 15.58 -36.06 7.27
CA ASN A 855 14.82 -37.07 8.01
C ASN A 855 14.68 -38.35 7.16
N VAL A 856 14.48 -38.20 5.85
CA VAL A 856 14.43 -39.32 4.89
C VAL A 856 15.79 -40.00 4.78
N ALA A 857 16.89 -39.24 4.72
CA ALA A 857 18.24 -39.79 4.68
C ALA A 857 18.56 -40.60 5.94
N TYR A 858 18.14 -40.12 7.12
CA TYR A 858 18.35 -40.80 8.40
C TYR A 858 17.47 -42.06 8.55
N VAL A 859 16.17 -41.98 8.26
CA VAL A 859 15.23 -43.11 8.40
C VAL A 859 15.58 -44.26 7.46
N ASN A 860 16.05 -43.96 6.25
CA ASN A 860 16.47 -44.99 5.32
C ASN A 860 17.64 -45.83 5.86
N LEU A 861 18.50 -45.30 6.75
CA LEU A 861 19.56 -46.11 7.41
C LEU A 861 18.96 -47.21 8.31
N LEU A 862 17.91 -46.87 9.06
CA LEU A 862 17.17 -47.81 9.91
C LEU A 862 16.45 -48.87 9.05
N PHE A 863 15.94 -48.47 7.88
CA PHE A 863 15.31 -49.37 6.92
C PHE A 863 16.31 -50.30 6.21
N TRP A 864 17.47 -49.81 5.79
CA TRP A 864 18.52 -50.63 5.19
C TRP A 864 19.03 -51.71 6.15
N TYR A 865 19.11 -51.39 7.43
CA TYR A 865 19.46 -52.37 8.47
C TYR A 865 18.47 -53.55 8.54
N GLN A 866 17.16 -53.32 8.35
CA GLN A 866 16.14 -54.38 8.51
C GLN A 866 16.30 -55.57 7.55
N PHE A 867 16.86 -55.35 6.35
CA PHE A 867 17.13 -56.43 5.39
C PHE A 867 18.14 -57.46 5.92
N PHE A 868 19.03 -57.06 6.84
CA PHE A 868 20.02 -57.93 7.48
C PHE A 868 19.48 -58.56 8.78
N CYS A 869 18.44 -57.96 9.37
CA CYS A 869 17.88 -58.36 10.66
C CYS A 869 16.68 -59.32 10.57
N GLY A 870 16.40 -59.86 9.39
CA GLY A 870 15.17 -60.62 9.14
C GLY A 870 13.88 -59.81 9.36
N PHE A 871 13.96 -58.49 9.19
CA PHE A 871 12.89 -57.52 9.53
C PHE A 871 12.36 -57.64 10.97
N SER A 872 13.23 -57.94 11.93
CA SER A 872 12.90 -58.04 13.36
C SER A 872 12.62 -56.70 14.07
N GLY A 873 12.80 -55.56 13.41
CA GLY A 873 12.59 -54.23 14.00
C GLY A 873 13.71 -53.79 14.97
N THR A 874 14.74 -54.62 15.15
CA THR A 874 15.96 -54.28 15.90
C THR A 874 16.72 -53.12 15.25
N THR A 875 17.51 -52.38 16.02
CA THR A 875 18.21 -51.18 15.53
C THR A 875 19.69 -51.19 15.92
N MET A 876 20.52 -50.59 15.07
CA MET A 876 21.97 -50.48 15.26
C MET A 876 22.40 -49.19 15.99
N ILE A 877 21.48 -48.24 16.19
CA ILE A 877 21.76 -46.94 16.82
C ILE A 877 21.05 -46.90 18.18
N ASP A 878 21.71 -46.39 19.22
CA ASP A 878 21.08 -46.22 20.53
C ASP A 878 19.90 -45.23 20.50
N TYR A 879 18.90 -45.45 21.37
CA TYR A 879 17.64 -44.72 21.36
C TYR A 879 17.80 -43.25 21.76
N TRP A 880 18.64 -42.91 22.74
CA TRP A 880 18.95 -41.51 23.07
C TRP A 880 19.63 -40.82 21.90
N GLN A 881 20.57 -41.53 21.28
CA GLN A 881 21.32 -41.01 20.13
C GLN A 881 20.40 -40.72 18.94
N MET A 882 19.38 -41.55 18.67
CA MET A 882 18.36 -41.27 17.63
C MET A 882 17.53 -40.01 17.92
N ILE A 883 17.17 -39.77 19.18
CA ILE A 883 16.40 -38.60 19.62
C ILE A 883 17.26 -37.34 19.49
N PHE A 884 18.47 -37.35 20.05
CA PHE A 884 19.38 -36.20 20.03
C PHE A 884 19.87 -35.84 18.63
N PHE A 885 20.02 -36.82 17.72
CA PHE A 885 20.37 -36.57 16.32
C PHE A 885 19.42 -35.59 15.64
N ASN A 886 18.11 -35.82 15.80
CA ASN A 886 17.08 -35.03 15.10
C ASN A 886 16.71 -33.74 15.85
N LEU A 887 16.79 -33.74 17.18
CA LEU A 887 16.41 -32.64 18.06
C LEU A 887 17.50 -31.60 18.30
N PHE A 888 18.76 -32.02 18.47
CA PHE A 888 19.89 -31.12 18.80
C PHE A 888 20.93 -31.06 17.69
N PHE A 889 21.54 -32.20 17.32
CA PHE A 889 22.72 -32.20 16.45
C PHE A 889 22.41 -31.65 15.05
N THR A 890 21.28 -32.04 14.44
CA THR A 890 20.92 -31.63 13.06
C THR A 890 19.77 -30.63 12.97
N SER A 891 19.42 -29.92 14.05
CA SER A 891 18.31 -28.95 14.08
C SER A 891 18.77 -27.49 13.97
N VAL A 892 19.82 -27.11 14.69
CA VAL A 892 20.25 -25.71 14.83
C VAL A 892 20.82 -25.11 13.53
N PRO A 893 21.72 -25.78 12.77
CA PRO A 893 22.26 -25.17 11.54
C PRO A 893 21.19 -24.87 10.47
N PRO A 894 20.17 -25.74 10.25
CA PRO A 894 19.01 -25.41 9.39
C PRO A 894 18.17 -24.22 9.84
N LEU A 895 18.06 -23.95 11.15
CA LEU A 895 17.37 -22.75 11.66
C LEU A 895 18.13 -21.48 11.26
N VAL A 896 19.45 -21.46 11.45
CA VAL A 896 20.30 -20.32 11.06
C VAL A 896 20.25 -20.07 9.55
N PHE A 897 20.30 -21.15 8.75
CA PHE A 897 20.09 -21.09 7.30
C PHE A 897 18.73 -20.47 6.92
N GLY A 898 17.64 -20.89 7.58
CA GLY A 898 16.29 -20.34 7.36
C GLY A 898 16.10 -18.88 7.78
N ILE A 899 16.94 -18.34 8.68
CA ILE A 899 16.86 -16.95 9.14
C ILE A 899 17.81 -16.03 8.34
N LEU A 900 19.05 -16.46 8.10
CA LEU A 900 20.14 -15.56 7.69
C LEU A 900 20.65 -15.71 6.25
N ASP A 901 20.40 -16.82 5.54
CA ASP A 901 20.95 -16.98 4.18
C ASP A 901 20.36 -15.94 3.21
N LYS A 902 21.23 -15.28 2.44
CA LYS A 902 20.85 -14.31 1.40
C LYS A 902 21.24 -14.93 0.06
N ASP A 903 20.29 -15.01 -0.87
CA ASP A 903 20.58 -15.57 -2.19
C ASP A 903 21.05 -14.53 -3.20
N VAL A 904 20.64 -13.26 -3.03
CA VAL A 904 21.13 -12.05 -3.70
C VAL A 904 21.09 -10.89 -2.68
N SER A 905 21.98 -9.91 -2.80
CA SER A 905 22.02 -8.70 -1.97
C SER A 905 20.79 -7.79 -2.15
N ALA A 906 20.52 -6.94 -1.16
CA ALA A 906 19.42 -5.97 -1.21
C ALA A 906 19.62 -4.93 -2.32
N GLU A 907 20.85 -4.43 -2.49
CA GLU A 907 21.22 -3.52 -3.58
C GLU A 907 20.85 -4.11 -4.96
N THR A 908 21.28 -5.34 -5.22
CA THR A 908 21.03 -6.01 -6.50
C THR A 908 19.53 -6.32 -6.70
N LEU A 909 18.80 -6.75 -5.66
CA LEU A 909 17.35 -6.99 -5.74
C LEU A 909 16.53 -5.71 -6.01
N MET A 910 16.84 -4.60 -5.31
CA MET A 910 16.21 -3.30 -5.55
C MET A 910 16.56 -2.74 -6.93
N SER A 911 17.78 -2.97 -7.41
CA SER A 911 18.21 -2.54 -8.74
C SER A 911 17.56 -3.35 -9.87
N LEU A 912 17.19 -4.62 -9.64
CA LEU A 912 16.63 -5.54 -10.64
C LEU A 912 15.32 -6.20 -10.16
N PRO A 913 14.20 -5.44 -10.06
CA PRO A 913 12.93 -5.94 -9.52
C PRO A 913 12.40 -7.19 -10.24
N HIS A 914 12.73 -7.35 -11.52
CA HIS A 914 12.38 -8.51 -12.35
C HIS A 914 12.76 -9.88 -11.73
N LEU A 915 13.75 -9.94 -10.83
CA LEU A 915 14.15 -11.18 -10.14
C LEU A 915 13.00 -11.77 -9.29
N TYR A 916 12.12 -10.92 -8.76
CA TYR A 916 10.96 -11.30 -7.93
C TYR A 916 9.98 -12.28 -8.63
N LYS A 917 9.95 -12.28 -9.97
CA LYS A 917 9.14 -13.24 -10.78
C LYS A 917 9.51 -14.71 -10.50
N SER A 918 10.70 -14.98 -9.98
CA SER A 918 11.12 -16.31 -9.54
C SER A 918 10.25 -16.82 -8.36
N GLY A 919 9.95 -15.94 -7.39
CA GLY A 919 9.07 -16.24 -6.26
C GLY A 919 7.60 -16.44 -6.69
N GLN A 920 7.08 -15.56 -7.55
CA GLN A 920 5.73 -15.69 -8.14
C GLN A 920 5.50 -17.05 -8.82
N ARG A 921 6.51 -17.55 -9.55
CA ARG A 921 6.53 -18.83 -10.28
C ARG A 921 6.83 -20.05 -9.40
N CYS A 922 6.95 -19.85 -8.08
CA CYS A 922 7.38 -20.85 -7.11
C CYS A 922 8.69 -21.57 -7.53
N GLU A 923 9.70 -20.86 -8.05
CA GLU A 923 10.87 -21.52 -8.64
C GLU A 923 11.72 -22.31 -7.63
N SER A 924 11.85 -21.84 -6.39
CA SER A 924 12.55 -22.56 -5.31
C SER A 924 11.79 -23.79 -4.80
N TYR A 925 10.46 -23.70 -4.64
CA TYR A 925 9.63 -24.76 -4.06
C TYR A 925 8.69 -25.39 -5.10
N LYS A 926 9.18 -26.46 -5.76
CA LYS A 926 8.39 -27.27 -6.71
C LYS A 926 8.32 -28.71 -6.25
N MET A 927 7.21 -29.38 -6.58
CA MET A 927 7.00 -30.82 -6.33
C MET A 927 8.11 -31.68 -6.97
N SER A 928 8.65 -31.27 -8.13
CA SER A 928 9.82 -31.90 -8.73
C SER A 928 11.11 -31.74 -7.92
N THR A 929 11.28 -30.61 -7.23
CA THR A 929 12.47 -30.35 -6.38
C THR A 929 12.39 -31.17 -5.09
N PHE A 930 11.19 -31.32 -4.52
CA PHE A 930 10.92 -32.28 -3.45
C PHE A 930 11.30 -33.71 -3.87
N TRP A 931 10.75 -34.25 -4.97
CA TRP A 931 11.08 -35.62 -5.41
C TRP A 931 12.56 -35.82 -5.75
N ILE A 932 13.25 -34.82 -6.31
CA ILE A 932 14.70 -34.86 -6.50
C ILE A 932 15.44 -34.95 -5.16
N ALA A 933 15.04 -34.18 -4.14
CA ALA A 933 15.63 -34.24 -2.81
C ALA A 933 15.34 -35.59 -2.09
N MET A 934 14.16 -36.19 -2.30
CA MET A 934 13.83 -37.52 -1.79
C MET A 934 14.73 -38.61 -2.38
N LEU A 935 14.98 -38.56 -3.71
CA LEU A 935 15.88 -39.50 -4.39
C LEU A 935 17.34 -39.31 -3.98
N ASP A 936 17.76 -38.06 -3.75
CA ASP A 936 19.11 -37.72 -3.27
C ASP A 936 19.33 -38.19 -1.81
N ALA A 937 18.32 -38.03 -0.94
CA ALA A 937 18.32 -38.58 0.42
C ALA A 937 18.39 -40.12 0.43
N PHE A 938 17.64 -40.78 -0.47
CA PHE A 938 17.68 -42.23 -0.64
C PHE A 938 19.07 -42.70 -1.10
N TYR A 939 19.65 -42.08 -2.13
CA TYR A 939 21.02 -42.39 -2.58
C TYR A 939 22.07 -42.18 -1.48
N GLN A 940 22.05 -41.04 -0.79
CA GLN A 940 23.04 -40.73 0.24
C GLN A 940 22.92 -41.68 1.45
N SER A 941 21.70 -42.08 1.81
CA SER A 941 21.48 -43.11 2.84
C SER A 941 22.04 -44.48 2.44
N LEU A 942 21.94 -44.84 1.15
CA LEU A 942 22.46 -46.10 0.62
C LEU A 942 24.00 -46.13 0.73
N VAL A 943 24.67 -45.04 0.35
CA VAL A 943 26.14 -44.92 0.51
C VAL A 943 26.52 -44.94 1.99
N CYS A 944 25.81 -44.19 2.84
CA CYS A 944 26.08 -44.12 4.28
C CYS A 944 25.91 -45.44 5.03
N PHE A 945 25.04 -46.34 4.56
CA PHE A 945 24.91 -47.69 5.11
C PHE A 945 25.94 -48.66 4.49
N PHE A 946 26.03 -48.72 3.16
CA PHE A 946 26.77 -49.79 2.48
C PHE A 946 28.30 -49.62 2.52
N VAL A 947 28.84 -48.41 2.61
CA VAL A 947 30.31 -48.22 2.70
C VAL A 947 30.86 -48.74 4.05
N PRO A 948 30.29 -48.40 5.23
CA PRO A 948 30.64 -49.06 6.48
C PRO A 948 30.37 -50.57 6.47
N TYR A 949 29.23 -51.02 5.93
CA TYR A 949 28.91 -52.44 5.82
C TYR A 949 29.98 -53.25 5.08
N PHE A 950 30.45 -52.78 3.92
CA PHE A 950 31.50 -53.48 3.17
C PHE A 950 32.88 -53.38 3.83
N THR A 951 33.15 -52.31 4.60
CA THR A 951 34.43 -52.14 5.31
C THR A 951 34.57 -53.11 6.49
N TYR A 952 33.52 -53.26 7.29
CA TYR A 952 33.53 -54.13 8.48
C TYR A 952 33.07 -55.58 8.21
N ARG A 953 32.82 -55.95 6.94
CA ARG A 953 32.33 -57.27 6.56
C ARG A 953 33.34 -58.38 6.92
N GLY A 954 32.98 -59.21 7.89
CA GLY A 954 33.81 -60.31 8.39
C GLY A 954 34.60 -59.98 9.66
N THR A 955 34.46 -58.76 10.20
CA THR A 955 34.93 -58.42 11.54
C THR A 955 33.93 -58.86 12.61
N GLY A 956 34.40 -59.18 13.82
CA GLY A 956 33.57 -59.61 14.95
C GLY A 956 32.95 -58.45 15.73
N MET A 957 32.32 -57.49 15.05
CA MET A 957 31.73 -56.31 15.68
C MET A 957 30.30 -56.56 16.20
N ASP A 958 29.99 -55.93 17.32
CA ASP A 958 28.64 -55.85 17.89
C ASP A 958 27.70 -54.93 17.07
N VAL A 959 26.39 -55.16 17.20
CA VAL A 959 25.29 -54.42 16.55
C VAL A 959 25.35 -52.92 16.80
N LEU A 960 25.53 -52.49 18.06
CA LEU A 960 25.64 -51.06 18.37
C LEU A 960 26.96 -50.51 17.85
N SER A 961 28.05 -51.27 18.03
CA SER A 961 29.39 -50.91 17.54
C SER A 961 29.42 -50.66 16.03
N PHE A 962 28.60 -51.39 15.27
CA PHE A 962 28.41 -51.21 13.83
C PHE A 962 27.62 -49.94 13.46
N GLY A 963 26.60 -49.57 14.24
CA GLY A 963 25.79 -48.37 13.94
C GLY A 963 26.49 -47.04 14.26
N THR A 964 27.48 -47.04 15.14
CA THR A 964 28.25 -45.82 15.51
C THR A 964 28.99 -45.15 14.34
N PRO A 965 29.81 -45.84 13.53
CA PRO A 965 30.43 -45.24 12.34
C PRO A 965 29.40 -44.82 11.28
N ILE A 966 28.30 -45.58 11.11
CA ILE A 966 27.21 -45.21 10.19
C ILE A 966 26.54 -43.90 10.62
N ASN A 967 26.23 -43.76 11.91
CA ASN A 967 25.63 -42.55 12.48
C ASN A 967 26.57 -41.34 12.38
N THR A 968 27.87 -41.54 12.64
CA THR A 968 28.89 -40.48 12.51
C THR A 968 29.05 -40.03 11.06
N ALA A 969 29.13 -40.98 10.11
CA ALA A 969 29.17 -40.68 8.67
C ALA A 969 27.88 -40.00 8.18
N SER A 970 26.71 -40.39 8.71
CA SER A 970 25.43 -39.74 8.42
C SER A 970 25.41 -38.28 8.88
N LEU A 971 25.89 -37.98 10.10
CA LEU A 971 26.00 -36.61 10.60
C LEU A 971 26.86 -35.75 9.66
N PHE A 972 28.08 -36.21 9.34
CA PHE A 972 28.97 -35.46 8.44
C PHE A 972 28.35 -35.27 7.06
N THR A 973 27.69 -36.29 6.50
CA THR A 973 27.01 -36.20 5.20
C THR A 973 25.89 -35.17 5.22
N ILE A 974 25.03 -35.18 6.24
CA ILE A 974 23.88 -34.27 6.37
C ILE A 974 24.33 -32.81 6.62
N LEU A 975 25.36 -32.60 7.43
CA LEU A 975 25.92 -31.26 7.68
C LEU A 975 26.68 -30.71 6.48
N MET A 976 27.45 -31.54 5.78
CA MET A 976 28.16 -31.11 4.55
C MET A 976 27.19 -30.94 3.37
N HIS A 977 26.05 -31.64 3.34
CA HIS A 977 24.96 -31.31 2.42
C HIS A 977 24.43 -29.90 2.65
N LEU A 978 24.22 -29.49 3.91
CA LEU A 978 23.81 -28.13 4.23
C LEU A 978 24.87 -27.10 3.82
N ALA A 979 26.15 -27.39 4.08
CA ALA A 979 27.28 -26.56 3.65
C ALA A 979 27.33 -26.35 2.12
N ILE A 980 26.95 -27.35 1.32
CA ILE A 980 26.83 -27.23 -0.13
C ILE A 980 25.60 -26.39 -0.53
N GLU A 981 24.51 -26.46 0.24
CA GLU A 981 23.25 -25.75 -0.06
C GLU A 981 23.24 -24.26 0.34
N ILE A 982 23.94 -23.88 1.43
CA ILE A 982 24.15 -22.49 1.86
C ILE A 982 24.72 -21.64 0.69
N LYS A 983 24.18 -20.43 0.50
CA LYS A 983 24.60 -19.50 -0.55
C LYS A 983 25.56 -18.43 -0.02
N THR A 984 25.33 -17.97 1.21
CA THR A 984 26.13 -16.94 1.89
C THR A 984 26.67 -17.43 3.23
N TRP A 985 28.00 -17.52 3.31
CA TRP A 985 28.69 -17.91 4.53
C TRP A 985 28.85 -16.72 5.47
N THR A 986 28.29 -16.85 6.68
CA THR A 986 28.51 -15.92 7.78
C THR A 986 29.15 -16.64 8.96
N VAL A 987 29.70 -15.89 9.92
CA VAL A 987 30.34 -16.46 11.13
C VAL A 987 29.38 -17.38 11.90
N LEU A 988 28.08 -17.05 11.94
CA LEU A 988 27.06 -17.86 12.62
C LEU A 988 26.77 -19.20 11.92
N HIS A 989 26.88 -19.26 10.59
CA HIS A 989 26.76 -20.54 9.85
C HIS A 989 27.95 -21.45 10.16
N TRP A 990 29.18 -20.92 10.15
CA TRP A 990 30.37 -21.66 10.56
C TRP A 990 30.29 -22.13 12.02
N ALA A 991 29.95 -21.22 12.94
CA ALA A 991 29.85 -21.53 14.36
C ALA A 991 28.82 -22.64 14.63
N THR A 992 27.62 -22.58 14.05
CA THR A 992 26.59 -23.61 14.32
C THR A 992 26.90 -24.97 13.71
N ILE A 993 27.56 -25.05 12.55
CA ILE A 993 28.03 -26.33 11.98
C ILE A 993 29.15 -26.92 12.86
N ILE A 994 30.11 -26.12 13.32
CA ILE A 994 31.20 -26.59 14.20
C ILE A 994 30.64 -27.02 15.57
N ILE A 995 29.78 -26.21 16.19
CA ILE A 995 29.12 -26.53 17.47
C ILE A 995 28.30 -27.81 17.35
N SER A 996 27.57 -28.03 16.24
CA SER A 996 26.87 -29.28 15.96
C SER A 996 27.81 -30.50 16.02
N ILE A 997 28.90 -30.48 15.25
CA ILE A 997 29.90 -31.57 15.22
C ILE A 997 30.52 -31.81 16.59
N VAL A 998 30.96 -30.75 17.28
CA VAL A 998 31.57 -30.86 18.62
C VAL A 998 30.56 -31.41 19.64
N SER A 999 29.31 -30.94 19.60
CA SER A 999 28.25 -31.39 20.52
C SER A 999 27.93 -32.87 20.37
N TYR A 1000 27.99 -33.43 19.16
CA TYR A 1000 27.82 -34.87 18.92
C TYR A 1000 28.88 -35.68 19.68
N PHE A 1001 30.17 -35.40 19.46
CA PHE A 1001 31.24 -36.13 20.11
C PHE A 1001 31.23 -35.94 21.63
N VAL A 1002 31.02 -34.71 22.13
CA VAL A 1002 30.97 -34.43 23.58
C VAL A 1002 29.81 -35.17 24.25
N VAL A 1003 28.59 -35.12 23.68
CA VAL A 1003 27.42 -35.78 24.28
C VAL A 1003 27.53 -37.30 24.19
N SER A 1004 27.99 -37.86 23.08
CA SER A 1004 28.11 -39.32 22.92
C SER A 1004 29.26 -39.92 23.73
N LEU A 1005 30.37 -39.21 23.93
CA LEU A 1005 31.42 -39.63 24.86
C LEU A 1005 30.93 -39.56 26.32
N ALA A 1006 30.27 -38.46 26.71
CA ALA A 1006 29.72 -38.32 28.06
C ALA A 1006 28.65 -39.40 28.36
N TYR A 1007 27.75 -39.68 27.42
CA TYR A 1007 26.74 -40.73 27.54
C TYR A 1007 27.39 -42.11 27.71
N ASN A 1008 28.31 -42.50 26.83
CA ASN A 1008 28.96 -43.82 26.88
C ASN A 1008 29.94 -43.99 28.06
N ALA A 1009 30.37 -42.90 28.71
CA ALA A 1009 31.15 -42.95 29.95
C ALA A 1009 30.27 -43.08 31.20
N VAL A 1010 29.07 -42.50 31.20
CA VAL A 1010 28.17 -42.46 32.38
C VAL A 1010 27.16 -43.60 32.40
N CYS A 1011 26.61 -44.01 31.25
CA CYS A 1011 25.46 -44.92 31.19
C CYS A 1011 25.81 -46.43 31.24
N VAL A 1012 26.59 -46.83 32.24
CA VAL A 1012 27.04 -48.22 32.46
C VAL A 1012 25.88 -49.22 32.70
N LEU A 1013 24.71 -48.73 33.16
CA LEU A 1013 23.55 -49.55 33.55
C LEU A 1013 22.22 -49.03 32.98
N CYS A 1014 22.25 -48.17 31.96
CA CYS A 1014 21.03 -47.47 31.48
C CYS A 1014 20.17 -48.28 30.51
N ASN A 1015 20.67 -49.42 30.01
CA ASN A 1015 20.10 -50.08 28.83
C ASN A 1015 20.28 -51.61 28.90
N GLU A 1016 19.61 -52.29 29.84
CA GLU A 1016 19.57 -53.76 29.82
C GLU A 1016 18.75 -54.25 28.60
N PRO A 1017 19.24 -55.22 27.80
CA PRO A 1017 20.42 -56.07 28.00
C PRO A 1017 21.69 -55.63 27.23
N ALA A 1018 21.71 -54.49 26.53
CA ALA A 1018 22.77 -54.09 25.60
C ALA A 1018 23.56 -52.86 26.11
N ASN A 1019 24.73 -53.09 26.70
CA ASN A 1019 25.52 -52.05 27.36
C ASN A 1019 26.34 -51.18 26.38
N PRO A 1020 26.13 -49.84 26.28
CA PRO A 1020 26.88 -48.95 25.39
C PRO A 1020 28.23 -48.46 25.99
N TYR A 1021 28.63 -48.96 27.16
CA TYR A 1021 29.80 -48.47 27.90
C TYR A 1021 31.10 -48.45 27.07
N TRP A 1022 31.80 -47.30 27.10
CA TRP A 1022 33.14 -47.07 26.52
C TRP A 1022 33.33 -47.30 25.00
N MET A 1023 32.27 -47.73 24.33
CA MET A 1023 32.12 -47.99 22.91
C MET A 1023 32.69 -46.90 21.98
N MET A 1024 32.37 -45.62 22.22
CA MET A 1024 32.85 -44.50 21.38
C MET A 1024 34.36 -44.28 21.52
N GLU A 1025 34.94 -44.53 22.70
CA GLU A 1025 36.38 -44.38 22.96
C GLU A 1025 37.17 -45.48 22.25
N MET A 1026 36.63 -46.72 22.24
CA MET A 1026 37.18 -47.83 21.46
C MET A 1026 37.10 -47.57 19.95
N GLN A 1027 35.98 -47.06 19.44
CA GLN A 1027 35.82 -46.73 18.00
C GLN A 1027 36.71 -45.55 17.58
N MET A 1028 36.84 -44.50 18.40
CA MET A 1028 37.77 -43.39 18.16
C MET A 1028 39.25 -43.78 18.32
N SER A 1029 39.56 -44.98 18.80
CA SER A 1029 40.92 -45.51 18.83
C SER A 1029 41.31 -46.25 17.54
N ASP A 1030 40.35 -46.60 16.68
CA ASP A 1030 40.59 -47.31 15.42
C ASP A 1030 40.84 -46.32 14.25
N PRO A 1031 41.99 -46.37 13.54
CA PRO A 1031 42.20 -45.55 12.35
C PRO A 1031 41.19 -45.81 11.22
N LEU A 1032 40.57 -47.00 11.15
CA LEU A 1032 39.54 -47.33 10.15
C LEU A 1032 38.27 -46.50 10.35
N PHE A 1033 37.89 -46.19 11.59
CA PHE A 1033 36.73 -45.35 11.92
C PHE A 1033 36.82 -43.99 11.22
N TYR A 1034 37.96 -43.30 11.35
CA TYR A 1034 38.18 -42.00 10.71
C TYR A 1034 38.19 -42.10 9.18
N LEU A 1035 38.80 -43.14 8.60
CA LEU A 1035 38.80 -43.35 7.15
C LEU A 1035 37.37 -43.53 6.62
N VAL A 1036 36.55 -44.36 7.28
CA VAL A 1036 35.13 -44.56 6.94
C VAL A 1036 34.35 -43.25 7.06
N CYS A 1037 34.53 -42.49 8.15
CA CYS A 1037 33.83 -41.23 8.39
C CYS A 1037 34.23 -40.10 7.43
N ILE A 1038 35.42 -40.15 6.80
CA ILE A 1038 35.86 -39.17 5.79
C ILE A 1038 35.44 -39.61 4.37
N VAL A 1039 35.66 -40.87 4.01
CA VAL A 1039 35.39 -41.39 2.65
C VAL A 1039 33.89 -41.45 2.35
N THR A 1040 33.07 -41.83 3.32
CA THR A 1040 31.63 -42.06 3.12
C THR A 1040 30.87 -40.77 2.72
N PRO A 1041 31.03 -39.62 3.43
CA PRO A 1041 30.42 -38.35 3.00
C PRO A 1041 30.91 -37.85 1.64
N VAL A 1042 32.20 -38.05 1.32
CA VAL A 1042 32.77 -37.63 0.02
C VAL A 1042 32.11 -38.38 -1.13
N ILE A 1043 31.96 -39.70 -1.02
CA ILE A 1043 31.25 -40.51 -2.04
C ILE A 1043 29.78 -40.10 -2.12
N ALA A 1044 29.10 -39.93 -0.98
CA ALA A 1044 27.68 -39.60 -0.93
C ALA A 1044 27.36 -38.24 -1.58
N LEU A 1045 28.20 -37.22 -1.37
CA LEU A 1045 27.94 -35.85 -1.82
C LEU A 1045 28.45 -35.54 -3.24
N LEU A 1046 29.36 -36.35 -3.79
CA LEU A 1046 29.98 -36.11 -5.10
C LEU A 1046 28.95 -35.93 -6.24
N PRO A 1047 27.89 -36.74 -6.38
CA PRO A 1047 26.88 -36.53 -7.44
C PRO A 1047 26.09 -35.23 -7.26
N ARG A 1048 25.73 -34.85 -6.02
CA ARG A 1048 25.02 -33.61 -5.71
C ARG A 1048 25.89 -32.39 -6.00
N TYR A 1049 27.16 -32.43 -5.61
CA TYR A 1049 28.15 -31.39 -5.92
C TYR A 1049 28.34 -31.23 -7.44
N PHE A 1050 28.56 -32.34 -8.16
CA PHE A 1050 28.70 -32.32 -9.62
C PHE A 1050 27.46 -31.75 -10.32
N MET A 1051 26.25 -32.17 -9.93
CA MET A 1051 25.00 -31.61 -10.47
C MET A 1051 24.87 -30.10 -10.21
N ARG A 1052 25.29 -29.60 -9.04
CA ARG A 1052 25.24 -28.17 -8.70
C ARG A 1052 26.25 -27.36 -9.52
N ALA A 1053 27.48 -27.86 -9.68
CA ALA A 1053 28.50 -27.27 -10.54
C ALA A 1053 28.10 -27.24 -12.02
N ALA A 1054 27.55 -28.35 -12.53
CA ALA A 1054 27.04 -28.44 -13.90
C ALA A 1054 25.88 -27.47 -14.16
N ARG A 1055 24.92 -27.35 -13.22
CA ARG A 1055 23.82 -26.36 -13.32
C ARG A 1055 24.35 -24.92 -13.34
N GLY A 1056 25.25 -24.55 -12.43
CA GLY A 1056 25.83 -23.20 -12.36
C GLY A 1056 26.68 -22.78 -13.57
N THR A 1057 27.12 -23.76 -14.36
CA THR A 1057 27.92 -23.56 -15.58
C THR A 1057 27.06 -23.59 -16.85
N CYS A 1058 26.22 -24.61 -17.01
CA CYS A 1058 25.49 -24.88 -18.25
C CYS A 1058 24.07 -24.28 -18.31
N ILE A 1059 23.48 -23.87 -17.17
CA ILE A 1059 22.10 -23.34 -17.11
C ILE A 1059 22.10 -21.94 -16.51
N ALA A 1060 22.10 -20.93 -17.37
CA ALA A 1060 22.03 -19.52 -17.00
C ALA A 1060 20.61 -19.12 -16.55
N SER A 1061 20.23 -19.46 -15.32
CA SER A 1061 19.09 -18.85 -14.63
C SER A 1061 19.38 -17.36 -14.34
N PRO A 1062 18.41 -16.44 -14.47
CA PRO A 1062 18.63 -15.03 -14.14
C PRO A 1062 19.06 -14.81 -12.68
N LEU A 1063 18.61 -15.64 -11.74
CA LEU A 1063 19.07 -15.59 -10.35
C LEU A 1063 20.56 -15.95 -10.22
N ILE A 1064 21.04 -16.94 -10.99
CA ILE A 1064 22.46 -17.33 -11.04
C ILE A 1064 23.31 -16.25 -11.74
N MET A 1065 22.73 -15.49 -12.68
CA MET A 1065 23.37 -14.33 -13.29
C MET A 1065 23.50 -13.18 -12.28
N ALA A 1066 22.45 -12.84 -11.54
CA ALA A 1066 22.50 -11.85 -10.45
C ALA A 1066 23.54 -12.23 -9.38
N GLN A 1067 23.61 -13.50 -8.98
CA GLN A 1067 24.63 -14.04 -8.07
C GLN A 1067 26.08 -13.93 -8.59
N LYS A 1068 26.27 -13.87 -9.91
CA LYS A 1068 27.60 -13.63 -10.53
C LYS A 1068 27.95 -12.14 -10.57
N LEU A 1069 26.96 -11.24 -10.61
CA LEU A 1069 27.14 -9.79 -10.49
C LEU A 1069 27.44 -9.37 -9.04
N ASP A 1070 26.74 -9.95 -8.06
CA ASP A 1070 26.91 -9.64 -6.63
C ASP A 1070 28.37 -9.81 -6.14
N LYS A 1071 29.12 -10.74 -6.76
CA LYS A 1071 30.54 -11.01 -6.48
C LYS A 1071 31.52 -9.98 -7.04
N LEU A 1072 31.04 -9.01 -7.83
CA LEU A 1072 31.85 -7.93 -8.38
C LEU A 1072 31.91 -6.74 -7.43
N GLY A 1073 32.95 -5.91 -7.58
CA GLY A 1073 33.04 -4.63 -6.88
C GLY A 1073 31.89 -3.69 -7.28
N LYS A 1074 31.44 -2.84 -6.35
CA LYS A 1074 30.20 -2.04 -6.48
C LYS A 1074 30.10 -1.29 -7.82
N SER A 1075 31.14 -0.55 -8.22
CA SER A 1075 31.16 0.18 -9.50
C SER A 1075 31.06 -0.71 -10.75
N GLU A 1076 31.70 -1.88 -10.77
CA GLU A 1076 31.64 -2.84 -11.88
C GLU A 1076 30.28 -3.55 -11.93
N ARG A 1077 29.69 -3.79 -10.75
CA ARG A 1077 28.35 -4.33 -10.60
C ARG A 1077 27.31 -3.35 -11.15
N ASP A 1078 27.37 -2.09 -10.74
CA ASP A 1078 26.45 -1.02 -11.18
C ASP A 1078 26.49 -0.86 -12.70
N LEU A 1079 27.69 -0.81 -13.30
CA LEU A 1079 27.87 -0.74 -14.75
C LEU A 1079 27.26 -1.95 -15.49
N LYS A 1080 27.42 -3.17 -14.97
CA LYS A 1080 26.84 -4.37 -15.59
C LYS A 1080 25.34 -4.51 -15.34
N ILE A 1081 24.82 -3.94 -14.25
CA ILE A 1081 23.38 -3.79 -14.01
C ILE A 1081 22.79 -2.82 -15.04
N GLN A 1082 23.45 -1.69 -15.32
CA GLN A 1082 23.04 -0.76 -16.38
C GLN A 1082 23.02 -1.45 -17.75
N GLN A 1083 24.10 -2.12 -18.15
CA GLN A 1083 24.15 -2.91 -19.40
C GLN A 1083 23.07 -4.00 -19.48
N TRP A 1084 22.70 -4.61 -18.35
CA TRP A 1084 21.60 -5.59 -18.31
C TRP A 1084 20.23 -4.91 -18.46
N LYS A 1085 20.00 -3.76 -17.80
CA LYS A 1085 18.78 -2.95 -18.00
C LYS A 1085 18.65 -2.47 -19.44
N GLU A 1086 19.73 -2.02 -20.06
CA GLU A 1086 19.77 -1.63 -21.47
C GLU A 1086 19.40 -2.81 -22.37
N LYS A 1087 20.04 -3.97 -22.19
CA LYS A 1087 19.72 -5.18 -22.96
C LYS A 1087 18.28 -5.67 -22.78
N ILE A 1088 17.69 -5.50 -21.59
CA ILE A 1088 16.26 -5.75 -21.35
C ILE A 1088 15.40 -4.72 -22.11
N ARG A 1089 15.75 -3.43 -22.02
CA ARG A 1089 15.09 -2.30 -22.69
C ARG A 1089 15.28 -2.28 -24.23
N GLU A 1090 16.22 -3.06 -24.76
CA GLU A 1090 16.37 -3.36 -26.19
C GLU A 1090 15.55 -4.58 -26.61
N SER A 1091 15.40 -5.58 -25.72
CA SER A 1091 14.53 -6.74 -25.97
C SER A 1091 13.03 -6.42 -25.93
N VAL A 1092 12.68 -5.23 -25.43
CA VAL A 1092 11.36 -4.60 -25.61
C VAL A 1092 11.50 -3.59 -26.75
N PRO A 1093 10.76 -3.74 -27.87
CA PRO A 1093 10.92 -2.84 -29.01
C PRO A 1093 10.47 -1.41 -28.64
N LYS A 1094 11.43 -0.47 -28.64
CA LYS A 1094 11.13 0.97 -28.56
C LYS A 1094 10.46 1.41 -29.86
N ALA A 1095 9.40 2.22 -29.76
CA ALA A 1095 8.98 3.05 -30.88
C ALA A 1095 10.07 4.10 -31.14
N GLY A 1096 10.64 4.09 -32.34
CA GLY A 1096 11.47 5.20 -32.83
C GLY A 1096 10.57 6.34 -33.33
N PRO A 1097 11.03 7.60 -33.28
CA PRO A 1097 10.41 8.66 -34.06
C PRO A 1097 10.80 8.45 -35.53
N ASP A 1098 9.94 7.80 -36.31
CA ASP A 1098 10.15 7.65 -37.76
C ASP A 1098 10.00 9.02 -38.45
N GLU A 1099 11.12 9.70 -38.67
CA GLU A 1099 11.21 10.86 -39.57
C GLU A 1099 10.93 10.40 -41.01
N PHE A 1100 9.65 10.45 -41.41
CA PHE A 1100 9.25 10.24 -42.81
C PHE A 1100 9.67 11.43 -43.68
N ASP A 1101 10.93 11.39 -44.12
CA ASP A 1101 11.58 12.42 -44.91
C ASP A 1101 10.95 12.56 -46.31
N PHE A 1102 10.04 13.54 -46.45
CA PHE A 1102 9.06 13.60 -47.53
C PHE A 1102 9.59 14.36 -48.77
N ASN A 1103 10.68 13.88 -49.38
CA ASN A 1103 11.31 14.58 -50.52
C ASN A 1103 11.93 13.67 -51.61
N SER A 1104 11.10 13.02 -52.43
CA SER A 1104 11.50 12.65 -53.80
C SER A 1104 10.33 12.48 -54.78
N SER A 1105 10.59 12.75 -56.07
CA SER A 1105 9.73 12.46 -57.23
C SER A 1105 8.28 13.02 -57.22
N ILE A 1106 8.16 14.32 -57.52
CA ILE A 1106 6.96 14.89 -58.15
C ILE A 1106 6.77 14.26 -59.54
N ASN A 1107 5.56 13.81 -59.89
CA ASN A 1107 5.04 13.85 -61.26
C ASN A 1107 3.51 13.58 -61.34
N ASN A 1108 2.75 14.55 -61.86
CA ASN A 1108 1.41 14.48 -62.49
C ASN A 1108 0.32 13.58 -61.86
N GLY A 1109 -0.86 14.07 -61.44
CA GLY A 1109 -1.40 15.44 -61.49
C GLY A 1109 -2.92 15.48 -61.19
N TYR A 1110 -3.56 16.63 -61.49
CA TYR A 1110 -5.01 16.93 -61.39
C TYR A 1110 -5.61 17.44 -60.06
N VAL A 1111 -5.59 18.78 -59.94
CA VAL A 1111 -6.68 19.69 -59.49
C VAL A 1111 -7.43 19.42 -58.17
N LEU A 1112 -7.11 20.25 -57.17
CA LEU A 1112 -8.03 20.85 -56.18
C LEU A 1112 -8.00 22.38 -56.42
N PRO A 1113 -9.11 23.15 -56.23
CA PRO A 1113 -9.55 23.60 -54.88
C PRO A 1113 -11.09 23.88 -54.83
N PRO A 1114 -11.67 24.68 -53.89
CA PRO A 1114 -11.23 25.18 -52.57
C PRO A 1114 -12.20 24.84 -51.40
N THR A 1115 -11.80 25.18 -50.18
CA THR A 1115 -12.67 25.25 -48.99
C THR A 1115 -13.63 26.45 -49.01
N PRO A 1116 -14.79 26.35 -48.35
CA PRO A 1116 -15.28 27.47 -47.54
C PRO A 1116 -15.71 27.08 -46.10
N SER A 1117 -16.14 28.08 -45.32
CA SER A 1117 -16.29 28.03 -43.86
C SER A 1117 -17.73 28.12 -43.33
N ARG A 1118 -17.98 27.62 -42.11
CA ARG A 1118 -19.03 28.04 -41.13
C ARG A 1118 -20.51 28.11 -41.57
N LEU A 1119 -21.41 27.44 -40.84
CA LEU A 1119 -22.27 28.12 -39.81
C LEU A 1119 -22.96 27.09 -38.86
N HIS A 1120 -24.09 27.46 -38.24
CA HIS A 1120 -24.66 26.88 -37.00
C HIS A 1120 -25.97 26.07 -37.18
N ARG A 1121 -26.25 25.25 -36.15
CA ARG A 1121 -27.55 24.83 -35.55
C ARG A 1121 -28.85 24.93 -36.38
N ASP A 1122 -29.60 23.83 -36.40
CA ASP A 1122 -31.00 23.69 -35.90
C ASP A 1122 -31.44 22.20 -36.06
N ALA A 1123 -32.46 21.65 -35.40
CA ALA A 1123 -33.40 22.14 -34.36
C ALA A 1123 -33.77 21.00 -33.36
N CYS A 1124 -34.58 21.32 -32.35
CA CYS A 1124 -35.28 20.36 -31.47
C CYS A 1124 -36.76 20.20 -31.94
N VAL A 1125 -37.65 19.67 -31.06
CA VAL A 1125 -39.13 19.84 -31.01
C VAL A 1125 -40.00 18.71 -31.60
N VAL A 1126 -40.55 17.91 -30.67
CA VAL A 1126 -41.95 17.41 -30.56
C VAL A 1126 -42.57 16.55 -31.68
N MET A 1127 -43.20 15.44 -31.25
CA MET A 1127 -44.59 15.14 -31.64
C MET A 1127 -45.43 14.71 -30.43
N LYS A 1128 -46.75 14.93 -30.52
CA LYS A 1128 -47.74 14.74 -29.43
C LYS A 1128 -48.89 13.84 -29.93
N GLU A 1129 -49.72 13.36 -29.02
CA GLU A 1129 -50.94 12.59 -29.32
C GLU A 1129 -51.93 13.38 -30.20
N GLU A 1130 -52.56 12.75 -31.20
CA GLU A 1130 -53.96 12.27 -31.10
C GLU A 1130 -54.57 11.67 -32.39
N ASN A 1131 -55.54 10.76 -32.18
CA ASN A 1131 -56.77 10.48 -32.95
C ASN A 1131 -56.81 10.08 -34.46
N ASN A 1132 -57.37 8.88 -34.67
CA ASN A 1132 -58.38 8.46 -35.67
C ASN A 1132 -58.12 8.51 -37.19
N GLY A 1133 -58.44 7.40 -37.89
CA GLY A 1133 -58.77 7.45 -39.32
C GLY A 1133 -58.71 6.12 -40.10
N SER A 1134 -59.87 5.52 -40.36
CA SER A 1134 -60.19 4.61 -41.48
C SER A 1134 -59.40 4.87 -42.80
N SER A 1135 -59.11 3.95 -43.73
CA SER A 1135 -59.30 2.51 -43.93
C SER A 1135 -59.08 2.19 -45.44
N SER A 1136 -58.90 0.91 -45.79
CA SER A 1136 -59.33 0.28 -47.08
C SER A 1136 -58.42 0.30 -48.33
N LYS A 1137 -58.28 -0.90 -48.93
CA LYS A 1137 -58.18 -1.25 -50.38
C LYS A 1137 -56.91 -0.79 -51.14
N GLU A 1138 -56.33 -1.44 -52.15
CA GLU A 1138 -56.43 -2.70 -52.94
C GLU A 1138 -55.28 -2.56 -54.02
N SER A 1139 -54.73 -3.52 -54.79
CA SER A 1139 -54.97 -4.95 -55.03
C SER A 1139 -53.81 -5.59 -55.87
N PHE A 1140 -53.94 -6.89 -56.20
CA PHE A 1140 -53.23 -7.69 -57.25
C PHE A 1140 -51.86 -8.38 -57.01
N ALA A 1141 -51.94 -9.71 -56.76
CA ALA A 1141 -51.24 -10.85 -57.40
C ALA A 1141 -49.68 -10.97 -57.35
N ALA A 1142 -49.04 -12.16 -57.45
CA ALA A 1142 -49.49 -13.46 -57.95
C ALA A 1142 -48.76 -14.71 -57.35
N VAL A 1143 -49.48 -15.84 -57.27
CA VAL A 1143 -49.09 -17.25 -57.58
C VAL A 1143 -47.71 -17.82 -57.10
N ARG A 1144 -47.75 -18.64 -56.03
CA ARG A 1144 -47.48 -20.13 -55.93
C ARG A 1144 -46.29 -20.79 -56.68
N PRO A 1145 -45.93 -22.07 -56.39
CA PRO A 1145 -46.44 -23.03 -55.37
C PRO A 1145 -45.32 -23.36 -54.33
N TYR A 1146 -45.19 -24.45 -53.55
CA TYR A 1146 -45.93 -25.65 -53.04
C TYR A 1146 -45.13 -26.07 -51.75
N ARG A 1147 -45.45 -27.01 -50.83
CA ARG A 1147 -46.48 -28.02 -50.48
C ARG A 1147 -46.33 -28.22 -48.92
N LYS A 1148 -47.13 -28.92 -48.11
CA LYS A 1148 -48.27 -29.86 -48.27
C LYS A 1148 -49.33 -29.49 -47.19
N ASN A 1149 -49.92 -30.45 -46.48
CA ASN A 1149 -50.94 -30.35 -45.40
C ASN A 1149 -51.25 -31.78 -44.86
N PRO A 1150 -52.17 -32.05 -43.90
CA PRO A 1150 -52.86 -31.19 -42.90
C PRO A 1150 -53.02 -31.78 -41.45
N ASN A 1151 -53.64 -30.98 -40.56
CA ASN A 1151 -54.60 -31.26 -39.45
C ASN A 1151 -54.84 -32.66 -38.85
N CYS A 1152 -55.15 -32.69 -37.53
CA CYS A 1152 -56.48 -33.10 -37.03
C CYS A 1152 -56.79 -32.64 -35.58
N ASN A 1153 -58.06 -32.66 -35.17
CA ASN A 1153 -58.57 -32.18 -33.86
C ASN A 1153 -59.10 -33.30 -32.94
N GLY A 1154 -58.84 -33.18 -31.63
CA GLY A 1154 -59.87 -33.34 -30.59
C GLY A 1154 -60.10 -34.70 -29.89
N VAL A 1155 -60.81 -34.60 -28.76
CA VAL A 1155 -61.43 -35.67 -27.92
C VAL A 1155 -60.47 -36.48 -26.99
N GLY A 1156 -60.89 -36.70 -25.73
CA GLY A 1156 -60.25 -37.59 -24.73
C GLY A 1156 -61.03 -38.90 -24.53
N PRO A 1157 -61.21 -39.46 -23.31
CA PRO A 1157 -60.61 -39.14 -22.01
C PRO A 1157 -60.19 -40.37 -21.14
N ALA A 1158 -59.69 -40.11 -19.92
CA ALA A 1158 -59.80 -40.93 -18.69
C ALA A 1158 -58.97 -42.23 -18.48
N LYS A 1159 -58.84 -42.59 -17.18
CA LYS A 1159 -58.18 -43.76 -16.53
C LYS A 1159 -56.63 -43.74 -16.56
N GLY A 1160 -55.90 -44.07 -15.49
CA GLY A 1160 -56.24 -44.38 -14.08
C GLY A 1160 -55.49 -45.61 -13.52
N VAL A 1161 -55.37 -45.73 -12.19
CA VAL A 1161 -54.90 -46.93 -11.40
C VAL A 1161 -53.38 -47.22 -11.45
N THR A 1162 -52.62 -47.51 -10.38
CA THR A 1162 -52.73 -47.27 -8.90
C THR A 1162 -51.35 -47.40 -8.21
N ASN A 1163 -51.21 -46.70 -7.06
CA ASN A 1163 -50.57 -47.08 -5.76
C ASN A 1163 -49.43 -48.14 -5.71
N LEU A 1164 -48.36 -47.84 -4.93
CA LEU A 1164 -48.12 -48.49 -3.61
C LEU A 1164 -46.91 -47.92 -2.81
N LEU A 1165 -47.25 -47.15 -1.76
CA LEU A 1165 -46.65 -47.04 -0.41
C LEU A 1165 -45.26 -47.64 -0.08
N LYS A 1166 -44.42 -46.83 0.57
CA LYS A 1166 -43.99 -47.05 1.98
C LYS A 1166 -43.39 -45.80 2.64
N ASP A 1167 -43.37 -45.81 3.98
CA ASP A 1167 -43.25 -44.64 4.85
C ASP A 1167 -41.88 -44.49 5.57
N ASN A 1168 -41.74 -43.38 6.31
CA ASN A 1168 -40.73 -43.09 7.38
C ASN A 1168 -39.28 -42.79 6.93
N SER A 1169 -38.52 -41.91 7.60
CA SER A 1169 -38.80 -41.03 8.76
C SER A 1169 -37.72 -39.93 8.91
N GLU A 1170 -38.13 -38.72 9.34
CA GLU A 1170 -37.34 -37.70 10.09
C GLU A 1170 -36.06 -37.14 9.40
N GLU A 1171 -35.50 -35.96 9.71
CA GLU A 1171 -35.65 -35.02 10.85
C GLU A 1171 -35.29 -33.56 10.43
N SER A 1172 -35.92 -32.54 11.07
CA SER A 1172 -35.63 -31.07 10.96
C SER A 1172 -35.79 -30.41 9.56
N ILE A 1173 -36.50 -29.28 9.34
CA ILE A 1173 -36.62 -27.98 10.05
C ILE A 1173 -35.33 -27.14 9.98
N ALA A 1174 -35.30 -25.88 9.55
CA ALA A 1174 -36.13 -25.09 8.63
C ALA A 1174 -35.38 -23.76 8.38
N ASN A 1175 -35.65 -23.06 7.28
CA ASN A 1175 -35.52 -21.60 7.30
C ASN A 1175 -36.47 -20.94 6.30
N HIS A 1176 -37.01 -19.77 6.66
CA HIS A 1176 -38.25 -19.27 6.05
C HIS A 1176 -38.12 -17.82 5.56
N LYS A 1177 -38.91 -17.46 4.54
CA LYS A 1177 -39.08 -16.06 4.13
C LYS A 1177 -39.78 -15.27 5.24
N ARG A 1178 -39.29 -14.06 5.54
CA ARG A 1178 -40.03 -12.84 5.95
C ARG A 1178 -38.99 -11.72 6.06
N SER A 1179 -39.08 -10.58 5.39
CA SER A 1179 -40.15 -9.56 5.19
C SER A 1179 -39.89 -8.34 6.07
N ILE A 1180 -40.09 -7.15 5.49
CA ILE A 1180 -39.94 -5.85 6.12
C ILE A 1180 -40.63 -5.77 7.48
N SER A 1181 -39.93 -5.27 8.50
CA SER A 1181 -40.54 -4.74 9.72
C SER A 1181 -39.73 -3.53 10.20
N THR A 1182 -40.32 -2.34 10.12
CA THR A 1182 -39.84 -1.17 10.85
C THR A 1182 -39.91 -1.44 12.35
N VAL A 1183 -38.83 -1.14 13.07
CA VAL A 1183 -38.80 -1.17 14.53
C VAL A 1183 -38.34 0.20 15.00
N THR A 1184 -39.20 0.87 15.76
CA THR A 1184 -38.89 2.09 16.51
C THR A 1184 -38.44 1.72 17.92
N VAL A 1185 -37.40 2.39 18.40
CA VAL A 1185 -36.99 2.49 19.81
C VAL A 1185 -36.67 3.95 20.07
#